data_AF-A0A2T3ZTS6-F1
#
_entry.id   AF-A0A2T3ZTS6-F1
#
_cell.length_a   1.000
_cell.length_b   1.000
_cell.length_c   1.000
_cell.angle_alpha   90.00
_cell.angle_beta   90.00
_cell.angle_gamma   90.00
#
_symmetry.space_group_name_H-M   'P 1'
#
loop_
_entity.id
_entity.type
_entity.pdbx_description
1 polymer ?
#
loop_
_entity_poly.entity_id
_entity_poly.type
_entity_poly.pdbx_seq_one_letter_code
_entity_poly.pdbx_strand_id
1 'polypeptide(L)'
;MKHLLGVSLTLVGFLTSHGLARVVSKDQECVSAVFGIVGGLNFEGIGYGNYYLGVCQNPLKVVSIYAISKTYCSSNDLGPGFEYLNWACLQYAGAGLIPEADVAVNLTDEAISRYPILDQKDVIVPKNLTMPVLITRDWFDLGFRTEDTWDYELRTHPTYGWAMYGFWGGILLIGTLRRLITYIIESRLSPLSTDPEDLGAADSREKPTAGTKSLTYMYSRIRKHLTIPSGLPPYHSQLLFGCTIPTRIESLVIISCWILNFVLCCVNYRGFEGNLYWSAVSPQIWRYISDRAGIIAYANLPLMWMFSGRNNIFIWLTGWSFSTFNLFHRHIARIATLQAIIHSVGYTVFYFEIEGAEGYKLQWHDAWFYLGAVATIAMSILVFSSFSWFRRRIYDSFLLLHILLSVVLIVALFYHTSIFLGEYNGYLWPLVAIWSFDRFLRIIRVVYCNLHFQLRKKTLHRSTVTISYDQDANFIQIDINTHVKPGPGKHYYLYQPFRFTGWENHPLTLAYWSQSAVETSQSQQRDNTTDTPSKTADVSIVTPSEAGPLHTAIEGEYLLSFWIRPYDGWTRHLRDQCLKSQPLSKLPSVITDTILLEGPYGIAEPLWTFDEVLLIAGGSGITAMVPYILDHVARTDSSNKSSQTRIRGLTLIWTNPKEAFIRRIAQRELAAALKRDDVRYEFYCTDSAKVEVGSLPSPSIDEIPIGDAEKGATESGVLKGKEETDISESADGADKAGSLSITMCRPDISAIIEKAAVSATESGSRLAVFSCGPGGMSDHAREATYRVIRQQNNSVEYFEESFGW
;
A
#
# COMPACT_ATOMS: atom_id res chain seq x y z
N MET A 1 -14.36 -23.96 -8.21
CA MET A 1 -14.18 -22.90 -9.23
C MET A 1 -15.51 -22.28 -9.66
N LYS A 2 -16.44 -23.00 -10.32
CA LYS A 2 -17.75 -22.46 -10.77
C LYS A 2 -18.54 -21.69 -9.67
N HIS A 3 -18.66 -22.22 -8.45
CA HIS A 3 -19.33 -21.51 -7.34
C HIS A 3 -18.62 -20.23 -6.87
N LEU A 4 -17.29 -20.15 -6.97
CA LEU A 4 -16.51 -18.93 -6.61
C LEU A 4 -16.72 -17.82 -7.66
N LEU A 5 -16.82 -18.18 -8.94
CA LEU A 5 -17.26 -17.24 -9.98
C LEU A 5 -18.70 -16.76 -9.73
N GLY A 6 -19.61 -17.68 -9.41
CA GLY A 6 -21.02 -17.36 -9.16
C GLY A 6 -21.22 -16.37 -8.01
N VAL A 7 -20.56 -16.58 -6.87
CA VAL A 7 -20.65 -15.68 -5.70
C VAL A 7 -20.04 -14.30 -6.02
N SER A 8 -18.94 -14.26 -6.77
CA SER A 8 -18.34 -13.01 -7.25
C SER A 8 -19.31 -12.24 -8.16
N LEU A 9 -19.89 -12.89 -9.18
CA LEU A 9 -20.85 -12.26 -10.08
C LEU A 9 -22.12 -11.76 -9.36
N THR A 10 -22.64 -12.49 -8.38
CA THR A 10 -23.82 -12.03 -7.62
C THR A 10 -23.53 -10.83 -6.72
N LEU A 11 -22.32 -10.74 -6.15
CA LEU A 11 -21.92 -9.59 -5.34
C LEU A 11 -21.67 -8.35 -6.22
N VAL A 12 -21.06 -8.54 -7.40
CA VAL A 12 -20.91 -7.49 -8.42
C VAL A 12 -22.27 -7.03 -8.94
N GLY A 13 -23.18 -7.95 -9.22
CA GLY A 13 -24.54 -7.66 -9.69
C GLY A 13 -25.40 -6.84 -8.71
N PHE A 14 -25.11 -6.92 -7.41
CA PHE A 14 -25.77 -6.08 -6.41
C PHE A 14 -25.21 -4.64 -6.42
N LEU A 15 -23.89 -4.48 -6.59
CA LEU A 15 -23.22 -3.17 -6.66
C LEU A 15 -23.48 -2.41 -7.96
N THR A 16 -23.70 -3.10 -9.08
CA THR A 16 -24.01 -2.47 -10.38
C THR A 16 -25.35 -1.72 -10.42
N SER A 17 -26.24 -1.95 -9.45
CA SER A 17 -27.57 -1.33 -9.41
C SER A 17 -27.58 0.18 -9.13
N HIS A 18 -26.45 0.76 -8.71
CA HIS A 18 -26.33 2.18 -8.32
C HIS A 18 -25.19 2.92 -9.07
N GLY A 19 -24.84 2.47 -10.28
CA GLY A 19 -23.76 3.05 -11.08
C GLY A 19 -24.10 4.44 -11.65
N LEU A 20 -23.10 5.34 -11.65
CA LEU A 20 -23.17 6.73 -12.14
C LEU A 20 -23.35 6.91 -13.68
N ALA A 21 -23.56 5.82 -14.43
CA ALA A 21 -23.84 5.85 -15.85
C ALA A 21 -25.29 5.41 -16.09
N ARG A 22 -26.02 6.09 -16.99
CA ARG A 22 -27.36 5.65 -17.39
C ARG A 22 -27.26 4.29 -18.08
N VAL A 23 -27.69 3.24 -17.39
CA VAL A 23 -27.81 1.91 -17.99
C VAL A 23 -28.95 1.97 -19.00
N VAL A 24 -28.63 1.77 -20.28
CA VAL A 24 -29.61 1.65 -21.37
C VAL A 24 -30.63 0.59 -21.00
N SER A 25 -31.91 0.97 -20.90
CA SER A 25 -32.98 -0.01 -20.64
C SER A 25 -33.01 -1.04 -21.77
N LYS A 26 -33.36 -2.29 -21.48
CA LYS A 26 -33.60 -3.26 -22.55
C LYS A 26 -34.82 -2.88 -23.38
N ASP A 27 -35.81 -2.31 -22.72
CA ASP A 27 -37.12 -1.97 -23.29
C ASP A 27 -37.07 -0.68 -24.15
N GLN A 28 -35.90 -0.26 -24.64
CA GLN A 28 -35.75 0.88 -25.56
C GLN A 28 -34.91 0.55 -26.83
N GLU A 29 -34.28 -0.63 -26.88
CA GLU A 29 -33.34 -1.05 -27.94
C GLU A 29 -34.00 -1.07 -29.33
N CYS A 30 -35.26 -1.48 -29.41
CA CYS A 30 -35.96 -1.62 -30.70
C CYS A 30 -36.17 -0.28 -31.42
N VAL A 31 -36.63 0.75 -30.70
CA VAL A 31 -36.84 2.08 -31.27
C VAL A 31 -35.49 2.75 -31.59
N SER A 32 -34.47 2.54 -30.76
CA SER A 32 -33.09 2.98 -31.04
C SER A 32 -32.54 2.41 -32.35
N ALA A 33 -32.80 1.12 -32.65
CA ALA A 33 -32.40 0.51 -33.91
C ALA A 33 -33.11 1.11 -35.13
N VAL A 34 -34.41 1.38 -35.03
CA VAL A 34 -35.16 2.08 -36.08
C VAL A 34 -34.62 3.49 -36.29
N PHE A 35 -34.34 4.21 -35.20
CA PHE A 35 -33.70 5.53 -35.22
C PHE A 35 -32.33 5.50 -35.90
N GLY A 36 -31.47 4.52 -35.60
CA GLY A 36 -30.14 4.37 -36.22
C GLY A 36 -30.23 4.13 -37.72
N ILE A 37 -31.06 3.18 -38.15
CA ILE A 37 -31.27 2.85 -39.57
C ILE A 37 -31.82 4.05 -40.34
N VAL A 38 -32.95 4.61 -39.89
CA VAL A 38 -33.63 5.73 -40.58
C VAL A 38 -32.78 7.01 -40.49
N GLY A 39 -32.02 7.17 -39.40
CA GLY A 39 -31.06 8.24 -39.19
C GLY A 39 -30.05 8.40 -40.32
N GLY A 40 -29.56 7.30 -40.89
CA GLY A 40 -28.66 7.30 -42.05
C GLY A 40 -29.29 7.72 -43.38
N LEU A 41 -30.62 7.88 -43.46
CA LEU A 41 -31.33 8.17 -44.72
C LEU A 41 -31.53 9.67 -44.97
N ASN A 42 -31.41 10.06 -46.23
CA ASN A 42 -31.63 11.43 -46.70
C ASN A 42 -33.09 11.63 -47.11
N PHE A 43 -33.79 12.52 -46.41
CA PHE A 43 -35.15 12.94 -46.75
C PHE A 43 -35.14 14.36 -47.29
N GLU A 44 -36.10 14.69 -48.15
CA GLU A 44 -36.27 16.05 -48.65
C GLU A 44 -36.66 17.01 -47.51
N GLY A 45 -36.11 18.23 -47.55
CA GLY A 45 -36.36 19.27 -46.55
C GLY A 45 -35.19 20.24 -46.40
N ILE A 46 -35.48 21.55 -46.42
CA ILE A 46 -34.47 22.62 -46.27
C ILE A 46 -34.50 23.12 -44.82
N GLY A 47 -33.32 23.38 -44.23
CA GLY A 47 -33.20 24.11 -42.95
C GLY A 47 -32.85 23.26 -41.72
N TYR A 48 -32.79 21.94 -41.85
CA TYR A 48 -32.37 21.05 -40.76
C TYR A 48 -30.84 20.94 -40.73
N GLY A 49 -30.20 21.65 -39.79
CA GLY A 49 -28.75 21.81 -39.71
C GLY A 49 -27.95 20.53 -39.41
N ASN A 50 -27.87 20.14 -38.13
CA ASN A 50 -27.09 18.96 -37.72
C ASN A 50 -27.90 17.65 -37.85
N TYR A 51 -27.21 16.50 -37.78
CA TYR A 51 -27.80 15.16 -37.89
C TYR A 51 -29.05 14.99 -37.02
N TYR A 52 -28.93 15.28 -35.71
CA TYR A 52 -30.01 15.09 -34.75
C TYR A 52 -31.21 15.99 -35.05
N LEU A 53 -30.99 17.25 -35.43
CA LEU A 53 -32.08 18.16 -35.82
C LEU A 53 -32.84 17.64 -37.05
N GLY A 54 -32.12 17.06 -38.03
CA GLY A 54 -32.74 16.38 -39.16
C GLY A 54 -33.58 15.17 -38.76
N VAL A 55 -33.14 14.36 -37.79
CA VAL A 55 -33.91 13.20 -37.32
C VAL A 55 -35.12 13.59 -36.47
N CYS A 56 -34.99 14.61 -35.63
CA CYS A 56 -36.01 15.00 -34.66
C CYS A 56 -37.09 15.94 -35.20
N GLN A 57 -36.79 16.70 -36.27
CA GLN A 57 -37.65 17.76 -36.78
C GLN A 57 -38.01 17.64 -38.28
N ASN A 58 -37.46 16.68 -39.05
CA ASN A 58 -37.97 16.41 -40.40
C ASN A 58 -39.24 15.52 -40.31
N PRO A 59 -40.43 15.98 -40.75
CA PRO A 59 -41.67 15.22 -40.61
C PRO A 59 -41.66 13.87 -41.35
N LEU A 60 -41.03 13.78 -42.52
CA LEU A 60 -40.94 12.52 -43.29
C LEU A 60 -40.12 11.47 -42.53
N LYS A 61 -39.03 11.93 -41.89
CA LYS A 61 -38.11 11.10 -41.12
C LYS A 61 -38.76 10.62 -39.82
N VAL A 62 -39.42 11.51 -39.08
CA VAL A 62 -40.16 11.17 -37.85
C VAL A 62 -41.33 10.23 -38.13
N VAL A 63 -42.13 10.47 -39.17
CA VAL A 63 -43.21 9.54 -39.58
C VAL A 63 -42.65 8.16 -39.91
N SER A 64 -41.54 8.08 -40.62
CA SER A 64 -40.89 6.79 -40.95
C SER A 64 -40.44 6.05 -39.67
N ILE A 65 -39.84 6.76 -38.71
CA ILE A 65 -39.43 6.17 -37.42
C ILE A 65 -40.64 5.63 -36.65
N TYR A 66 -41.72 6.42 -36.52
CA TYR A 66 -42.94 5.94 -35.86
C TYR A 66 -43.59 4.75 -36.59
N ALA A 67 -43.70 4.80 -37.92
CA ALA A 67 -44.32 3.75 -38.72
C ALA A 67 -43.54 2.42 -38.62
N ILE A 68 -42.21 2.45 -38.81
CA ILE A 68 -41.36 1.25 -38.71
C ILE A 68 -41.37 0.70 -37.28
N SER A 69 -41.30 1.57 -36.26
CA SER A 69 -41.35 1.14 -34.85
C SER A 69 -42.68 0.44 -34.53
N LYS A 70 -43.82 1.01 -34.94
CA LYS A 70 -45.15 0.37 -34.79
C LYS A 70 -45.27 -0.96 -35.56
N THR A 71 -44.53 -1.11 -36.66
CA THR A 71 -44.56 -2.32 -37.50
C THR A 71 -43.73 -3.47 -36.90
N TYR A 72 -42.63 -3.17 -36.20
CA TYR A 72 -41.65 -4.20 -35.79
C TYR A 72 -41.34 -4.30 -34.30
N CYS A 73 -41.58 -3.27 -33.48
CA CYS A 73 -41.31 -3.27 -32.04
C CYS A 73 -42.50 -3.79 -31.22
N SER A 74 -42.23 -4.29 -30.01
CA SER A 74 -43.32 -4.64 -29.10
C SER A 74 -43.95 -3.39 -28.48
N SER A 75 -45.21 -3.50 -28.05
CA SER A 75 -45.91 -2.42 -27.34
C SER A 75 -45.19 -1.94 -26.07
N ASN A 76 -44.34 -2.79 -25.48
CA ASN A 76 -43.58 -2.47 -24.28
C ASN A 76 -42.36 -1.59 -24.60
N ASP A 77 -41.80 -1.70 -25.82
CA ASP A 77 -40.60 -0.97 -26.24
C ASP A 77 -40.91 0.44 -26.76
N LEU A 78 -42.12 0.66 -27.27
CA LEU A 78 -42.51 1.92 -27.91
C LEU A 78 -42.44 3.11 -26.93
N GLY A 79 -43.01 2.96 -25.73
CA GLY A 79 -43.02 4.03 -24.73
C GLY A 79 -41.61 4.47 -24.30
N PRO A 80 -40.80 3.59 -23.68
CA PRO A 80 -39.45 3.94 -23.26
C PRO A 80 -38.54 4.31 -24.44
N GLY A 81 -38.71 3.66 -25.60
CA GLY A 81 -37.99 3.98 -26.83
C GLY A 81 -38.22 5.40 -27.34
N PHE A 82 -39.48 5.87 -27.40
CA PHE A 82 -39.78 7.23 -27.82
C PHE A 82 -39.44 8.27 -26.75
N GLU A 83 -39.54 7.94 -25.46
CA GLU A 83 -39.03 8.80 -24.37
C GLU A 83 -37.52 9.01 -24.49
N TYR A 84 -36.76 7.93 -24.73
CA TYR A 84 -35.32 7.98 -24.96
C TYR A 84 -34.96 8.80 -26.20
N LEU A 85 -35.66 8.58 -27.34
CA LEU A 85 -35.45 9.35 -28.56
C LEU A 85 -35.75 10.84 -28.35
N ASN A 86 -36.85 11.19 -27.68
CA ASN A 86 -37.17 12.57 -27.35
C ASN A 86 -36.12 13.20 -26.41
N TRP A 87 -35.59 12.46 -25.44
CA TRP A 87 -34.47 12.93 -24.63
C TRP A 87 -33.22 13.20 -25.49
N ALA A 88 -32.85 12.29 -26.39
CA ALA A 88 -31.71 12.48 -27.30
C ALA A 88 -31.90 13.71 -28.21
N CYS A 89 -33.12 13.92 -28.73
CA CYS A 89 -33.49 15.12 -29.46
C CYS A 89 -33.26 16.39 -28.63
N LEU A 90 -33.78 16.45 -27.41
CA LEU A 90 -33.61 17.59 -26.51
C LEU A 90 -32.14 17.87 -26.17
N GLN A 91 -31.30 16.83 -26.01
CA GLN A 91 -29.87 17.02 -25.71
C GLN A 91 -29.04 17.44 -26.94
N TYR A 92 -29.21 16.78 -28.09
CA TYR A 92 -28.28 16.90 -29.22
C TYR A 92 -28.82 17.78 -30.38
N ALA A 93 -30.14 17.91 -30.52
CA ALA A 93 -30.77 18.83 -31.48
C ALA A 93 -31.19 20.17 -30.85
N GLY A 94 -31.34 20.23 -29.52
CA GLY A 94 -31.89 21.41 -28.82
C GLY A 94 -33.39 21.62 -29.04
N ALA A 95 -34.08 20.65 -29.66
CA ALA A 95 -35.50 20.63 -29.93
C ALA A 95 -36.06 19.22 -29.64
N GLY A 96 -37.32 19.12 -29.22
CA GLY A 96 -37.95 17.82 -28.96
C GLY A 96 -38.15 16.98 -30.24
N LEU A 97 -38.57 15.73 -30.07
CA LEU A 97 -39.13 14.94 -31.16
C LEU A 97 -40.52 15.50 -31.53
N ILE A 98 -40.88 15.53 -32.82
CA ILE A 98 -42.26 15.88 -33.23
C ILE A 98 -43.23 14.91 -32.54
N PRO A 99 -44.23 15.39 -31.76
CA PRO A 99 -45.18 14.53 -31.06
C PRO A 99 -45.95 13.61 -32.01
N GLU A 100 -46.16 12.36 -31.60
CA GLU A 100 -46.92 11.36 -32.38
C GLU A 100 -48.33 11.88 -32.75
N ALA A 101 -48.96 12.64 -31.87
CA ALA A 101 -50.28 13.25 -32.08
C ALA A 101 -50.32 14.20 -33.30
N ASP A 102 -49.23 14.95 -33.55
CA ASP A 102 -49.15 15.95 -34.62
C ASP A 102 -48.98 15.29 -36.00
N VAL A 103 -48.54 14.03 -36.02
CA VAL A 103 -48.36 13.21 -37.23
C VAL A 103 -49.31 12.01 -37.32
N ALA A 104 -50.27 11.89 -36.40
CA ALA A 104 -51.12 10.70 -36.24
C ALA A 104 -51.92 10.31 -37.50
N VAL A 105 -52.31 11.28 -38.33
CA VAL A 105 -52.98 11.05 -39.63
C VAL A 105 -52.14 10.17 -40.56
N ASN A 106 -50.82 10.33 -40.51
CA ASN A 106 -49.85 9.59 -41.30
C ASN A 106 -49.42 8.25 -40.63
N LEU A 107 -49.96 7.92 -39.45
CA LEU A 107 -49.62 6.73 -38.67
C LEU A 107 -50.81 5.77 -38.51
N THR A 108 -51.81 5.88 -39.39
CA THR A 108 -52.90 4.91 -39.52
C THR A 108 -52.42 3.69 -40.33
N ASP A 109 -52.99 2.52 -40.07
CA ASP A 109 -52.60 1.27 -40.77
C ASP A 109 -52.71 1.40 -42.30
N GLU A 110 -53.72 2.12 -42.79
CA GLU A 110 -53.92 2.41 -44.21
C GLU A 110 -52.87 3.38 -44.79
N ALA A 111 -52.40 4.36 -44.00
CA ALA A 111 -51.31 5.23 -44.43
C ALA A 111 -49.98 4.46 -44.49
N ILE A 112 -49.69 3.67 -43.44
CA ILE A 112 -48.48 2.86 -43.32
C ILE A 112 -48.38 1.85 -44.47
N SER A 113 -49.49 1.18 -44.83
CA SER A 113 -49.51 0.18 -45.91
C SER A 113 -49.23 0.74 -47.31
N ARG A 114 -49.19 2.07 -47.48
CA ARG A 114 -48.92 2.75 -48.76
C ARG A 114 -47.48 3.24 -48.89
N TYR A 115 -46.66 3.15 -47.84
CA TYR A 115 -45.28 3.61 -47.88
C TYR A 115 -44.37 2.60 -48.61
N PRO A 116 -43.43 3.09 -49.45
CA PRO A 116 -42.48 2.22 -50.13
C PRO A 116 -41.57 1.53 -49.10
N ILE A 117 -41.33 0.25 -49.31
CA ILE A 117 -40.41 -0.56 -48.51
C ILE A 117 -39.03 -0.51 -49.18
N LEU A 118 -38.01 -0.08 -48.43
CA LEU A 118 -36.63 -0.01 -48.90
C LEU A 118 -35.81 -1.21 -48.38
N ASP A 119 -34.93 -1.75 -49.22
CA ASP A 119 -33.92 -2.73 -48.80
C ASP A 119 -32.56 -2.05 -48.53
N GLN A 120 -31.69 -2.69 -47.75
CA GLN A 120 -30.34 -2.20 -47.47
C GLN A 120 -29.54 -1.93 -48.76
N LYS A 121 -29.78 -2.69 -49.83
CA LYS A 121 -29.12 -2.52 -51.13
C LYS A 121 -29.54 -1.25 -51.87
N ASP A 122 -30.72 -0.70 -51.60
CA ASP A 122 -31.23 0.50 -52.27
C ASP A 122 -30.50 1.78 -51.81
N VAL A 123 -29.82 1.73 -50.66
CA VAL A 123 -29.06 2.84 -50.05
C VAL A 123 -27.80 3.21 -50.85
N ILE A 124 -27.31 2.30 -51.70
CA ILE A 124 -26.09 2.50 -52.50
C ILE A 124 -26.24 3.67 -53.50
N VAL A 125 -27.47 4.08 -53.82
CA VAL A 125 -27.76 5.28 -54.62
C VAL A 125 -28.27 6.39 -53.70
N PRO A 126 -27.54 7.50 -53.50
CA PRO A 126 -28.02 8.63 -52.69
C PRO A 126 -29.25 9.27 -53.35
N LYS A 127 -30.43 8.96 -52.82
CA LYS A 127 -31.72 9.53 -53.22
C LYS A 127 -32.27 10.36 -52.05
N ASN A 128 -32.75 11.57 -52.33
CA ASN A 128 -33.57 12.30 -51.37
C ASN A 128 -34.98 11.71 -51.37
N LEU A 129 -35.41 11.16 -50.24
CA LEU A 129 -36.73 10.57 -50.07
C LEU A 129 -37.77 11.68 -49.88
N THR A 130 -38.75 11.76 -50.79
CA THR A 130 -39.79 12.81 -50.82
C THR A 130 -41.08 12.42 -50.07
N MET A 131 -41.12 11.20 -49.52
CA MET A 131 -42.25 10.65 -48.76
C MET A 131 -41.74 9.75 -47.62
N PRO A 132 -42.56 9.45 -46.59
CA PRO A 132 -42.19 8.48 -45.55
C PRO A 132 -42.02 7.08 -46.13
N VAL A 133 -41.19 6.26 -45.48
CA VAL A 133 -40.78 4.94 -45.98
C VAL A 133 -40.83 3.88 -44.89
N LEU A 134 -40.91 2.62 -45.32
CA LEU A 134 -40.65 1.44 -44.50
C LEU A 134 -39.32 0.80 -44.90
N ILE A 135 -38.82 -0.14 -44.09
CA ILE A 135 -37.61 -0.93 -44.38
C ILE A 135 -37.95 -2.42 -44.44
N THR A 136 -37.15 -3.22 -45.14
CA THR A 136 -37.31 -4.68 -45.14
C THR A 136 -37.07 -5.28 -43.75
N ARG A 137 -37.73 -6.42 -43.45
CA ARG A 137 -37.57 -7.10 -42.17
C ARG A 137 -36.13 -7.53 -41.91
N ASP A 138 -35.43 -8.01 -42.93
CA ASP A 138 -34.02 -8.42 -42.84
C ASP A 138 -33.10 -7.26 -42.45
N TRP A 139 -33.35 -6.05 -42.99
CA TRP A 139 -32.58 -4.85 -42.64
C TRP A 139 -32.91 -4.35 -41.23
N PHE A 140 -34.19 -4.41 -40.83
CA PHE A 140 -34.59 -4.14 -39.44
C PHE A 140 -33.88 -5.10 -38.47
N ASP A 141 -33.92 -6.42 -38.71
CA ASP A 141 -33.30 -7.42 -37.83
C ASP A 141 -31.78 -7.26 -37.76
N LEU A 142 -31.14 -6.82 -38.86
CA LEU A 142 -29.72 -6.50 -38.90
C LEU A 142 -29.35 -5.26 -38.06
N GLY A 143 -30.14 -4.19 -38.15
CA GLY A 143 -29.94 -2.99 -37.32
C GLY A 143 -30.26 -3.24 -35.86
N PHE A 144 -31.33 -3.98 -35.55
CA PHE A 144 -31.68 -4.39 -34.20
C PHE A 144 -30.54 -5.19 -33.55
N ARG A 145 -29.96 -6.16 -34.28
CA ARG A 145 -28.80 -6.91 -33.82
C ARG A 145 -27.55 -6.04 -33.65
N THR A 146 -27.40 -5.00 -34.47
CA THR A 146 -26.30 -4.02 -34.36
C THR A 146 -26.42 -3.22 -33.06
N GLU A 147 -27.61 -2.69 -32.74
CA GLU A 147 -27.83 -1.94 -31.49
C GLU A 147 -27.81 -2.84 -30.24
N ASP A 148 -28.46 -4.01 -30.21
CA ASP A 148 -28.34 -4.94 -29.04
C ASP A 148 -26.87 -5.26 -28.75
N THR A 149 -26.06 -5.46 -29.79
CA THR A 149 -24.63 -5.69 -29.67
C THR A 149 -23.91 -4.47 -29.08
N TRP A 150 -24.16 -3.28 -29.61
CA TRP A 150 -23.55 -2.03 -29.14
C TRP A 150 -23.95 -1.69 -27.69
N ASP A 151 -25.24 -1.72 -27.37
CA ASP A 151 -25.77 -1.48 -26.03
C ASP A 151 -25.34 -2.56 -25.04
N TYR A 152 -25.19 -3.81 -25.47
CA TYR A 152 -24.61 -4.87 -24.63
C TYR A 152 -23.15 -4.57 -24.24
N GLU A 153 -22.32 -4.13 -25.18
CA GLU A 153 -20.95 -3.72 -24.89
C GLU A 153 -20.95 -2.50 -23.95
N LEU A 154 -21.66 -1.41 -24.30
CA LEU A 154 -21.77 -0.18 -23.49
C LEU A 154 -22.23 -0.42 -22.04
N ARG A 155 -23.13 -1.38 -21.81
CA ARG A 155 -23.56 -1.73 -20.44
C ARG A 155 -22.55 -2.61 -19.72
N THR A 156 -21.94 -3.57 -20.40
CA THR A 156 -21.01 -4.50 -19.74
C THR A 156 -19.65 -3.86 -19.45
N HIS A 157 -19.17 -2.90 -20.25
CA HIS A 157 -17.90 -2.21 -20.04
C HIS A 157 -17.79 -1.60 -18.62
N PRO A 158 -18.68 -0.67 -18.18
CA PRO A 158 -18.64 -0.10 -16.83
C PRO A 158 -18.94 -1.14 -15.75
N THR A 159 -19.80 -2.13 -16.00
CA THR A 159 -20.04 -3.25 -15.07
C THR A 159 -18.75 -3.99 -14.70
N TYR A 160 -17.81 -4.16 -15.64
CA TYR A 160 -16.53 -4.81 -15.36
C TYR A 160 -15.55 -3.87 -14.63
N GLY A 161 -15.66 -2.56 -14.83
CA GLY A 161 -15.02 -1.55 -13.98
C GLY A 161 -15.49 -1.66 -12.52
N TRP A 162 -16.81 -1.75 -12.28
CA TRP A 162 -17.38 -1.95 -10.94
C TRP A 162 -16.93 -3.24 -10.24
N ALA A 163 -16.61 -4.29 -11.01
CA ALA A 163 -16.04 -5.52 -10.46
C ALA A 163 -14.68 -5.30 -9.75
N MET A 164 -13.91 -4.27 -10.12
CA MET A 164 -12.67 -3.91 -9.41
C MET A 164 -12.95 -3.40 -8.00
N TYR A 165 -13.94 -2.52 -7.85
CA TYR A 165 -14.36 -2.02 -6.54
C TYR A 165 -14.99 -3.11 -5.69
N GLY A 166 -15.78 -4.02 -6.30
CA GLY A 166 -16.31 -5.20 -5.62
C GLY A 166 -15.22 -6.13 -5.10
N PHE A 167 -14.20 -6.43 -5.93
CA PHE A 167 -13.04 -7.24 -5.53
C PHE A 167 -12.28 -6.61 -4.36
N TRP A 168 -11.83 -5.37 -4.50
CA TRP A 168 -11.06 -4.71 -3.44
C TRP A 168 -11.88 -4.44 -2.18
N GLY A 169 -13.16 -4.06 -2.32
CA GLY A 169 -14.09 -3.94 -1.19
C GLY A 169 -14.24 -5.24 -0.41
N GLY A 170 -14.36 -6.38 -1.10
CA GLY A 170 -14.39 -7.71 -0.47
C GLY A 170 -13.09 -8.05 0.27
N ILE A 171 -11.92 -7.78 -0.33
CA ILE A 171 -10.61 -8.00 0.29
C ILE A 171 -10.43 -7.12 1.54
N LEU A 172 -10.82 -5.85 1.48
CA LEU A 172 -10.76 -4.91 2.61
C LEU A 172 -11.75 -5.30 3.73
N LEU A 173 -12.94 -5.75 3.38
CA LEU A 173 -13.94 -6.25 4.34
C LEU A 173 -13.41 -7.50 5.08
N ILE A 174 -12.79 -8.45 4.38
CA ILE A 174 -12.15 -9.62 5.01
C ILE A 174 -11.03 -9.18 5.97
N GLY A 175 -10.20 -8.21 5.58
CA GLY A 175 -9.16 -7.63 6.45
C GLY A 175 -9.74 -6.96 7.71
N THR A 176 -10.83 -6.22 7.55
CA THR A 176 -11.52 -5.52 8.65
C THR A 176 -12.19 -6.50 9.61
N LEU A 177 -12.90 -7.50 9.07
CA LEU A 177 -13.51 -8.58 9.86
C LEU A 177 -12.45 -9.38 10.63
N ARG A 178 -11.29 -9.68 10.02
CA ARG A 178 -10.15 -10.28 10.73
C ARG A 178 -9.73 -9.43 11.92
N ARG A 179 -9.48 -8.12 11.72
CA ARG A 179 -9.05 -7.22 12.81
C ARG A 179 -10.07 -7.16 13.94
N LEU A 180 -11.37 -7.07 13.61
CA LEU A 180 -12.45 -7.06 14.58
C LEU A 180 -12.51 -8.37 15.39
N ILE A 181 -12.38 -9.53 14.73
CA ILE A 181 -12.35 -10.84 15.40
C ILE A 181 -11.15 -10.93 16.35
N THR A 182 -9.95 -10.53 15.91
CA THR A 182 -8.75 -10.51 16.77
C THR A 182 -8.97 -9.63 18.00
N TYR A 183 -9.50 -8.42 17.84
CA TYR A 183 -9.81 -7.51 18.95
C TYR A 183 -10.84 -8.07 19.93
N ILE A 184 -11.89 -8.75 19.46
CA ILE A 184 -12.89 -9.41 20.32
C ILE A 184 -12.30 -10.61 21.07
N ILE A 185 -11.36 -11.34 20.48
CA ILE A 185 -10.67 -12.46 21.14
C ILE A 185 -9.71 -11.93 22.22
N GLU A 186 -8.90 -10.93 21.89
CA GLU A 186 -7.91 -10.33 22.80
C GLU A 186 -8.57 -9.63 23.99
N SER A 187 -9.64 -8.86 23.75
CA SER A 187 -10.38 -8.20 24.84
C SER A 187 -11.05 -9.18 25.82
N ARG A 188 -11.34 -10.41 25.40
CA ARG A 188 -11.85 -11.50 26.28
C ARG A 188 -10.73 -12.32 26.94
N LEU A 189 -9.48 -12.13 26.55
CA LEU A 189 -8.29 -12.77 27.12
C LEU A 189 -7.49 -11.83 28.05
N SER A 190 -8.07 -10.69 28.44
CA SER A 190 -7.48 -9.75 29.38
C SER A 190 -7.14 -10.42 30.73
N PRO A 191 -6.01 -10.08 31.37
CA PRO A 191 -5.38 -10.96 32.35
C PRO A 191 -6.06 -10.91 33.72
N LEU A 192 -6.39 -12.10 34.27
CA LEU A 192 -6.13 -12.31 35.70
C LEU A 192 -4.61 -12.43 35.87
N SER A 193 -4.04 -11.58 36.71
CA SER A 193 -2.69 -11.79 37.25
C SER A 193 -2.77 -12.90 38.31
N THR A 194 -2.12 -14.03 38.08
CA THR A 194 -1.62 -14.86 39.19
C THR A 194 -0.43 -14.15 39.82
N ASP A 195 -0.31 -14.22 41.14
CA ASP A 195 0.74 -13.53 41.88
C ASP A 195 2.14 -14.06 41.52
N PRO A 196 3.22 -13.26 41.68
CA PRO A 196 4.58 -13.68 41.37
C PRO A 196 5.08 -14.89 42.17
N GLU A 197 4.48 -15.18 43.33
CA GLU A 197 4.79 -16.35 44.16
C GLU A 197 3.97 -17.61 43.80
N ASP A 198 2.99 -17.52 42.89
CA ASP A 198 2.17 -18.67 42.48
C ASP A 198 2.90 -19.55 41.44
N LEU A 199 3.87 -20.30 41.95
CA LEU A 199 4.57 -21.38 41.23
C LEU A 199 3.66 -22.60 40.95
N GLY A 200 2.36 -22.56 41.30
CA GLY A 200 1.44 -23.70 41.24
C GLY A 200 0.36 -23.64 40.15
N ALA A 201 -0.20 -22.47 39.84
CA ALA A 201 -1.45 -22.37 39.09
C ALA A 201 -1.32 -22.08 37.57
N ALA A 202 -0.58 -22.90 36.83
CA ALA A 202 -0.66 -22.92 35.36
C ALA A 202 -2.01 -23.48 34.82
N ASP A 203 -2.78 -24.17 35.67
CA ASP A 203 -4.01 -24.90 35.33
C ASP A 203 -5.30 -24.07 35.45
N SER A 204 -5.22 -22.82 35.91
CA SER A 204 -6.37 -21.91 36.11
C SER A 204 -6.89 -21.24 34.83
N ARG A 205 -6.40 -21.65 33.64
CA ARG A 205 -6.89 -21.15 32.34
C ARG A 205 -8.36 -21.55 32.15
N GLU A 206 -9.27 -20.59 32.22
CA GLU A 206 -10.69 -20.79 31.84
C GLU A 206 -10.75 -21.49 30.47
N LYS A 207 -11.30 -22.71 30.45
CA LYS A 207 -11.32 -23.54 29.25
C LYS A 207 -12.20 -22.85 28.21
N PRO A 208 -11.67 -22.43 27.04
CA PRO A 208 -12.43 -21.65 26.08
C PRO A 208 -13.71 -22.37 25.66
N THR A 209 -14.84 -21.66 25.66
CA THR A 209 -16.15 -22.22 25.32
C THR A 209 -16.14 -22.89 23.95
N ALA A 210 -16.96 -23.94 23.76
CA ALA A 210 -16.89 -24.80 22.58
C ALA A 210 -16.93 -24.04 21.22
N GLY A 211 -17.69 -22.95 21.12
CA GLY A 211 -17.73 -22.09 19.93
C GLY A 211 -16.43 -21.35 19.63
N THR A 212 -15.75 -20.84 20.65
CA THR A 212 -14.46 -20.12 20.49
C THR A 212 -13.32 -21.03 20.06
N LYS A 213 -13.29 -22.30 20.51
CA LYS A 213 -12.25 -23.27 20.11
C LYS A 213 -12.16 -23.45 18.59
N SER A 214 -13.30 -23.52 17.90
CA SER A 214 -13.34 -23.69 16.44
C SER A 214 -12.75 -22.46 15.72
N LEU A 215 -13.14 -21.26 16.15
CA LEU A 215 -12.68 -20.00 15.56
C LEU A 215 -11.17 -19.80 15.76
N THR A 216 -10.66 -20.03 16.97
CA THR A 216 -9.23 -19.95 17.29
C THR A 216 -8.40 -20.99 16.54
N TYR A 217 -8.93 -22.21 16.36
CA TYR A 217 -8.29 -23.26 15.56
C TYR A 217 -8.23 -22.91 14.06
N MET A 218 -9.31 -22.34 13.50
CA MET A 218 -9.28 -21.84 12.13
C MET A 218 -8.31 -20.66 11.95
N TYR A 219 -8.30 -19.72 12.91
CA TYR A 219 -7.39 -18.58 12.91
C TYR A 219 -5.92 -19.02 12.93
N SER A 220 -5.53 -19.92 13.85
CA SER A 220 -4.16 -20.43 13.92
C SER A 220 -3.78 -21.21 12.66
N ARG A 221 -4.70 -21.97 12.08
CA ARG A 221 -4.45 -22.72 10.82
C ARG A 221 -4.28 -21.80 9.61
N ILE A 222 -5.10 -20.76 9.46
CA ILE A 222 -4.94 -19.74 8.42
C ILE A 222 -3.58 -19.07 8.56
N ARG A 223 -3.25 -18.59 9.77
CA ARG A 223 -1.99 -17.92 10.07
C ARG A 223 -0.76 -18.77 9.74
N LYS A 224 -0.77 -20.02 10.23
CA LYS A 224 0.30 -21.02 10.05
C LYS A 224 0.61 -21.32 8.59
N HIS A 225 -0.41 -21.35 7.70
CA HIS A 225 -0.20 -21.79 6.31
C HIS A 225 -0.20 -20.65 5.27
N LEU A 226 -0.81 -19.50 5.57
CA LEU A 226 -1.07 -18.42 4.58
C LEU A 226 -0.46 -17.05 4.94
N THR A 227 -0.28 -16.73 6.22
CA THR A 227 0.08 -15.35 6.63
C THR A 227 1.57 -15.20 6.98
N ILE A 228 2.15 -16.16 7.71
CA ILE A 228 3.57 -16.13 8.11
C ILE A 228 4.53 -16.51 6.97
N PRO A 229 4.35 -17.62 6.23
CA PRO A 229 5.32 -18.03 5.21
C PRO A 229 5.30 -17.11 3.98
N SER A 230 6.47 -16.93 3.36
CA SER A 230 6.59 -16.18 2.11
C SER A 230 6.03 -16.95 0.92
N GLY A 231 5.76 -16.23 -0.18
CA GLY A 231 5.32 -16.83 -1.44
C GLY A 231 6.33 -17.82 -2.02
N LEU A 232 7.62 -17.45 -1.98
CA LEU A 232 8.75 -18.26 -2.44
C LEU A 232 9.86 -18.22 -1.38
N PRO A 233 9.93 -19.19 -0.45
CA PRO A 233 11.00 -19.27 0.54
C PRO A 233 12.39 -19.38 -0.10
N PRO A 234 13.45 -18.82 0.50
CA PRO A 234 13.45 -18.03 1.74
C PRO A 234 13.02 -16.57 1.53
N TYR A 235 12.86 -16.11 0.30
CA TYR A 235 12.73 -14.69 -0.03
C TYR A 235 11.43 -14.07 0.49
N HIS A 236 11.56 -12.99 1.27
CA HIS A 236 10.50 -12.01 1.49
C HIS A 236 11.09 -10.60 1.59
N SER A 237 12.02 -10.42 2.54
CA SER A 237 12.75 -9.18 2.77
C SER A 237 14.05 -9.10 1.93
N GLN A 238 14.57 -10.24 1.47
CA GLN A 238 15.52 -10.29 0.35
C GLN A 238 14.84 -10.02 -1.01
N LEU A 239 15.60 -9.44 -1.95
CA LEU A 239 15.15 -9.25 -3.32
C LEU A 239 15.45 -10.46 -4.20
N LEU A 240 14.44 -10.94 -4.94
CA LEU A 240 14.59 -11.89 -6.04
C LEU A 240 14.36 -11.12 -7.36
N PHE A 241 15.33 -11.15 -8.28
CA PHE A 241 15.32 -10.35 -9.53
C PHE A 241 14.96 -8.86 -9.33
N GLY A 242 15.41 -8.27 -8.22
CA GLY A 242 15.11 -6.89 -7.85
C GLY A 242 13.76 -6.65 -7.17
N CYS A 243 12.90 -7.66 -7.02
CA CYS A 243 11.59 -7.53 -6.38
C CYS A 243 11.54 -8.20 -5.00
N THR A 244 10.86 -7.57 -4.03
CA THR A 244 10.46 -8.23 -2.78
C THR A 244 9.37 -9.26 -3.06
N ILE A 245 9.45 -10.44 -2.47
CA ILE A 245 8.43 -11.49 -2.63
C ILE A 245 7.37 -11.32 -1.53
N PRO A 246 6.08 -11.13 -1.87
CA PRO A 246 5.05 -10.97 -0.85
C PRO A 246 4.84 -12.22 0.01
N THR A 247 4.12 -12.08 1.13
CA THR A 247 3.58 -13.24 1.86
C THR A 247 2.66 -14.08 0.95
N ARG A 248 2.35 -15.32 1.32
CA ARG A 248 1.43 -16.15 0.51
C ARG A 248 0.06 -15.49 0.34
N ILE A 249 -0.51 -14.90 1.39
CA ILE A 249 -1.81 -14.23 1.30
C ILE A 249 -1.78 -12.99 0.39
N GLU A 250 -0.76 -12.14 0.49
CA GLU A 250 -0.59 -10.99 -0.42
C GLU A 250 -0.39 -11.47 -1.87
N SER A 251 0.41 -12.52 -2.08
CA SER A 251 0.62 -13.13 -3.39
C SER A 251 -0.68 -13.67 -3.99
N LEU A 252 -1.52 -14.35 -3.19
CA LEU A 252 -2.82 -14.83 -3.62
C LEU A 252 -3.75 -13.68 -4.01
N VAL A 253 -3.80 -12.60 -3.23
CA VAL A 253 -4.60 -11.39 -3.55
C VAL A 253 -4.13 -10.76 -4.87
N ILE A 254 -2.81 -10.59 -5.03
CA ILE A 254 -2.22 -10.02 -6.24
C ILE A 254 -2.49 -10.90 -7.47
N ILE A 255 -2.24 -12.20 -7.40
CA ILE A 255 -2.49 -13.14 -8.50
C ILE A 255 -3.97 -13.15 -8.87
N SER A 256 -4.87 -13.14 -7.87
CA SER A 256 -6.32 -13.07 -8.10
C SER A 256 -6.73 -11.77 -8.78
N CYS A 257 -6.13 -10.63 -8.40
CA CYS A 257 -6.36 -9.34 -9.05
C CYS A 257 -5.88 -9.34 -10.51
N TRP A 258 -4.70 -9.89 -10.79
CA TRP A 258 -4.16 -10.04 -12.16
C TRP A 258 -5.04 -10.94 -13.03
N ILE A 259 -5.44 -12.11 -12.51
CA ILE A 259 -6.33 -13.05 -13.22
C ILE A 259 -7.69 -12.40 -13.49
N LEU A 260 -8.28 -11.71 -12.50
CA LEU A 260 -9.56 -11.04 -12.67
C LEU A 260 -9.51 -9.96 -13.75
N ASN A 261 -8.49 -9.09 -13.72
CA ASN A 261 -8.31 -8.06 -14.73
C ASN A 261 -8.08 -8.66 -16.13
N PHE A 262 -7.24 -9.69 -16.25
CA PHE A 262 -7.00 -10.37 -17.51
C PHE A 262 -8.29 -11.00 -18.07
N VAL A 263 -9.01 -11.78 -17.26
CA VAL A 263 -10.25 -12.43 -17.69
C VAL A 263 -11.29 -11.39 -18.14
N LEU A 264 -11.52 -10.33 -17.35
CA LEU A 264 -12.50 -9.29 -17.70
C LEU A 264 -12.12 -8.48 -18.95
N CYS A 265 -10.83 -8.39 -19.30
CA CYS A 265 -10.38 -7.81 -20.57
C CYS A 265 -10.53 -8.75 -21.78
N CYS A 266 -10.80 -10.05 -21.60
CA CYS A 266 -10.75 -11.05 -22.67
C CYS A 266 -12.08 -11.78 -22.96
N VAL A 267 -13.13 -11.58 -22.16
CA VAL A 267 -14.39 -12.34 -22.29
C VAL A 267 -15.57 -11.50 -22.77
N ASN A 268 -16.55 -12.20 -23.35
CA ASN A 268 -17.90 -11.69 -23.67
C ASN A 268 -17.96 -10.56 -24.71
N TYR A 269 -17.09 -10.57 -25.72
CA TYR A 269 -17.24 -9.70 -26.89
C TYR A 269 -18.22 -10.29 -27.90
N ARG A 270 -19.14 -9.46 -28.43
CA ARG A 270 -20.09 -9.84 -29.48
C ARG A 270 -19.70 -9.20 -30.83
N GLY A 271 -19.11 -9.96 -31.74
CA GLY A 271 -18.84 -9.52 -33.12
C GLY A 271 -19.63 -10.34 -34.15
N PHE A 272 -20.09 -9.71 -35.23
CA PHE A 272 -20.75 -10.41 -36.35
C PHE A 272 -20.59 -9.70 -37.70
N GLU A 273 -20.52 -10.47 -38.78
CA GLU A 273 -20.41 -9.94 -40.16
C GLU A 273 -21.69 -9.21 -40.60
N GLY A 274 -21.53 -8.08 -41.29
CA GLY A 274 -22.63 -7.26 -41.81
C GLY A 274 -23.18 -6.20 -40.85
N ASN A 275 -22.60 -6.04 -39.66
CA ASN A 275 -22.94 -4.99 -38.68
C ASN A 275 -22.94 -3.59 -39.31
N LEU A 276 -23.93 -2.74 -38.96
CA LEU A 276 -24.14 -1.44 -39.62
C LEU A 276 -23.10 -0.36 -39.24
N TYR A 277 -22.41 -0.48 -38.11
CA TYR A 277 -21.33 0.43 -37.72
C TYR A 277 -20.01 0.06 -38.40
N TRP A 278 -19.62 -1.22 -38.34
CA TRP A 278 -18.41 -1.74 -38.97
C TRP A 278 -18.69 -3.13 -39.54
N SER A 279 -18.75 -3.27 -40.87
CA SER A 279 -19.23 -4.49 -41.52
C SER A 279 -18.42 -5.75 -41.18
N ALA A 280 -17.09 -5.63 -41.08
CA ALA A 280 -16.18 -6.73 -40.74
C ALA A 280 -16.02 -6.91 -39.22
N VAL A 281 -15.82 -8.15 -38.77
CA VAL A 281 -15.69 -8.46 -37.32
C VAL A 281 -14.42 -7.89 -36.68
N SER A 282 -13.30 -7.80 -37.40
CA SER A 282 -12.02 -7.34 -36.82
C SER A 282 -12.09 -5.95 -36.17
N PRO A 283 -12.53 -4.87 -36.86
CA PRO A 283 -12.62 -3.55 -36.24
C PRO A 283 -13.62 -3.49 -35.08
N GLN A 284 -14.72 -4.26 -35.12
CA GLN A 284 -15.66 -4.37 -34.00
C GLN A 284 -14.94 -4.87 -32.73
N ILE A 285 -14.19 -5.98 -32.85
CA ILE A 285 -13.48 -6.59 -31.72
C ILE A 285 -12.38 -5.67 -31.19
N TRP A 286 -11.60 -5.01 -32.06
CA TRP A 286 -10.60 -4.02 -31.63
C TRP A 286 -11.23 -2.84 -30.92
N ARG A 287 -12.35 -2.31 -31.43
CA ARG A 287 -13.13 -1.24 -30.81
C ARG A 287 -13.56 -1.63 -29.38
N TYR A 288 -14.15 -2.82 -29.20
CA TYR A 288 -14.66 -3.26 -27.91
C TYR A 288 -13.56 -3.59 -26.89
N ILE A 289 -12.46 -4.22 -27.32
CA ILE A 289 -11.28 -4.48 -26.46
C ILE A 289 -10.68 -3.16 -25.96
N SER A 290 -10.61 -2.15 -26.82
CA SER A 290 -10.01 -0.85 -26.50
C SER A 290 -10.81 -0.11 -25.42
N ASP A 291 -12.14 -0.09 -25.52
CA ASP A 291 -13.00 0.49 -24.48
C ASP A 291 -12.94 -0.29 -23.18
N ARG A 292 -13.00 -1.63 -23.25
CA ARG A 292 -12.88 -2.51 -22.08
C ARG A 292 -11.60 -2.23 -21.30
N ALA A 293 -10.48 -2.16 -22.02
CA ALA A 293 -9.18 -1.88 -21.41
C ALA A 293 -9.12 -0.46 -20.82
N GLY A 294 -9.59 0.55 -21.55
CA GLY A 294 -9.63 1.94 -21.06
C GLY A 294 -10.49 2.12 -19.81
N ILE A 295 -11.71 1.57 -19.81
CA ILE A 295 -12.67 1.71 -18.71
C ILE A 295 -12.20 0.97 -17.45
N ILE A 296 -11.61 -0.23 -17.59
CA ILE A 296 -11.04 -0.94 -16.43
C ILE A 296 -9.75 -0.26 -15.94
N ALA A 297 -8.94 0.34 -16.82
CA ALA A 297 -7.81 1.17 -16.41
C ALA A 297 -8.28 2.37 -15.56
N TYR A 298 -9.32 3.10 -16.00
CA TYR A 298 -9.95 4.19 -15.26
C TYR A 298 -10.49 3.74 -13.90
N ALA A 299 -11.17 2.58 -13.83
CA ALA A 299 -11.66 2.03 -12.57
C ALA A 299 -10.53 1.72 -11.57
N ASN A 300 -9.35 1.31 -12.06
CA ASN A 300 -8.17 1.07 -11.25
C ASN A 300 -7.49 2.35 -10.71
N LEU A 301 -7.72 3.53 -11.32
CA LEU A 301 -7.03 4.77 -10.94
C LEU A 301 -7.32 5.25 -9.50
N PRO A 302 -8.58 5.36 -9.01
CA PRO A 302 -8.84 5.78 -7.63
C PRO A 302 -8.22 4.85 -6.60
N LEU A 303 -8.30 3.53 -6.84
CA LEU A 303 -7.71 2.49 -5.98
C LEU A 303 -6.19 2.64 -5.89
N MET A 304 -5.53 2.91 -7.02
CA MET A 304 -4.10 3.14 -7.08
C MET A 304 -3.67 4.34 -6.22
N TRP A 305 -4.37 5.48 -6.29
CA TRP A 305 -4.06 6.66 -5.46
C TRP A 305 -4.42 6.45 -3.98
N MET A 306 -5.52 5.78 -3.69
CA MET A 306 -5.94 5.46 -2.33
C MET A 306 -4.92 4.61 -1.58
N PHE A 307 -4.31 3.64 -2.26
CA PHE A 307 -3.33 2.73 -1.65
C PHE A 307 -1.90 3.29 -1.58
N SER A 308 -1.59 4.45 -2.18
CA SER A 308 -0.31 5.15 -1.99
C SER A 308 -0.33 6.21 -0.88
N GLY A 309 -1.51 6.60 -0.39
CA GLY A 309 -1.67 7.59 0.68
C GLY A 309 -1.18 7.10 2.04
N ARG A 310 -0.53 7.98 2.82
CA ARG A 310 -0.07 7.67 4.19
C ARG A 310 -1.22 7.76 5.20
N ASN A 311 -2.19 8.63 4.94
CA ASN A 311 -3.41 8.80 5.74
C ASN A 311 -4.57 7.96 5.20
N ASN A 312 -4.27 6.70 4.84
CA ASN A 312 -5.26 5.76 4.34
C ASN A 312 -6.04 5.12 5.52
N ILE A 313 -7.35 5.38 5.60
CA ILE A 313 -8.26 4.83 6.62
C ILE A 313 -8.22 3.29 6.69
N PHE A 314 -7.94 2.61 5.57
CA PHE A 314 -7.89 1.17 5.53
C PHE A 314 -6.70 0.56 6.29
N ILE A 315 -5.62 1.32 6.55
CA ILE A 315 -4.54 0.92 7.47
C ILE A 315 -5.10 0.72 8.89
N TRP A 316 -6.00 1.61 9.32
CA TRP A 316 -6.68 1.45 10.61
C TRP A 316 -7.78 0.39 10.57
N LEU A 317 -8.57 0.27 9.50
CA LEU A 317 -9.62 -0.75 9.42
C LEU A 317 -9.08 -2.19 9.36
N THR A 318 -8.09 -2.48 8.52
CA THR A 318 -7.57 -3.86 8.33
C THR A 318 -6.43 -4.22 9.28
N GLY A 319 -5.69 -3.22 9.79
CA GLY A 319 -4.46 -3.43 10.54
C GLY A 319 -3.29 -3.90 9.69
N TRP A 320 -3.35 -3.72 8.36
CA TRP A 320 -2.21 -3.95 7.48
C TRP A 320 -1.25 -2.76 7.47
N SER A 321 0.03 -3.04 7.22
CA SER A 321 1.06 -2.02 7.12
C SER A 321 0.87 -1.13 5.88
N PHE A 322 1.43 0.09 5.91
CA PHE A 322 1.58 0.91 4.72
C PHE A 322 2.36 0.18 3.60
N SER A 323 3.30 -0.70 3.95
CA SER A 323 4.07 -1.50 2.98
C SER A 323 3.16 -2.44 2.15
N THR A 324 2.18 -3.08 2.80
CA THR A 324 1.18 -3.95 2.14
C THR A 324 0.26 -3.15 1.21
N PHE A 325 -0.22 -1.97 1.61
CA PHE A 325 -0.99 -1.09 0.72
C PHE A 325 -0.14 -0.58 -0.46
N ASN A 326 1.08 -0.14 -0.20
CA ASN A 326 2.01 0.29 -1.25
C ASN A 326 2.39 -0.88 -2.20
N LEU A 327 2.41 -2.12 -1.72
CA LEU A 327 2.53 -3.31 -2.57
C LEU A 327 1.33 -3.43 -3.53
N PHE A 328 0.10 -3.28 -3.04
CA PHE A 328 -1.09 -3.29 -3.90
C PHE A 328 -1.08 -2.13 -4.91
N HIS A 329 -0.74 -0.92 -4.48
CA HIS A 329 -0.54 0.24 -5.36
C HIS A 329 0.39 -0.10 -6.55
N ARG A 330 1.57 -0.70 -6.29
CA ARG A 330 2.52 -1.08 -7.35
C ARG A 330 1.95 -2.10 -8.35
N HIS A 331 1.13 -3.05 -7.90
CA HIS A 331 0.54 -4.03 -8.82
C HIS A 331 -0.66 -3.48 -9.58
N ILE A 332 -1.51 -2.65 -8.97
CA ILE A 332 -2.61 -1.96 -9.67
C ILE A 332 -2.03 -1.01 -10.73
N ALA A 333 -0.95 -0.28 -10.43
CA ALA A 333 -0.27 0.59 -11.39
C ALA A 333 0.20 -0.14 -12.65
N ARG A 334 0.80 -1.33 -12.47
CA ARG A 334 1.25 -2.18 -13.59
C ARG A 334 0.08 -2.70 -14.42
N ILE A 335 -1.02 -3.10 -13.78
CA ILE A 335 -2.26 -3.54 -14.46
C ILE A 335 -2.86 -2.38 -15.26
N ALA A 336 -3.09 -1.23 -14.63
CA ALA A 336 -3.68 -0.06 -15.28
C ALA A 336 -2.82 0.47 -16.44
N THR A 337 -1.50 0.46 -16.30
CA THR A 337 -0.57 0.84 -17.38
C THR A 337 -0.61 -0.15 -18.54
N LEU A 338 -0.65 -1.47 -18.28
CA LEU A 338 -0.81 -2.48 -19.32
C LEU A 338 -2.16 -2.33 -20.04
N GLN A 339 -3.23 -2.05 -19.31
CA GLN A 339 -4.55 -1.77 -19.87
C GLN A 339 -4.56 -0.49 -20.73
N ALA A 340 -3.91 0.59 -20.30
CA ALA A 340 -3.73 1.80 -21.10
C ALA A 340 -2.93 1.56 -22.39
N ILE A 341 -1.88 0.73 -22.33
CA ILE A 341 -1.13 0.31 -23.53
C ILE A 341 -2.02 -0.50 -24.48
N ILE A 342 -2.78 -1.47 -23.97
CA ILE A 342 -3.71 -2.28 -24.79
C ILE A 342 -4.79 -1.38 -25.42
N HIS A 343 -5.34 -0.42 -24.68
CA HIS A 343 -6.28 0.58 -25.17
C HIS A 343 -5.67 1.41 -26.32
N SER A 344 -4.47 1.98 -26.14
CA SER A 344 -3.81 2.78 -27.19
C SER A 344 -3.44 1.94 -28.42
N VAL A 345 -2.97 0.71 -28.25
CA VAL A 345 -2.68 -0.21 -29.37
C VAL A 345 -3.96 -0.61 -30.09
N GLY A 346 -5.02 -0.97 -29.37
CA GLY A 346 -6.29 -1.38 -29.97
C GLY A 346 -6.97 -0.25 -30.76
N TYR A 347 -6.96 0.98 -30.25
CA TYR A 347 -7.43 2.15 -31.00
C TYR A 347 -6.56 2.43 -32.23
N THR A 348 -5.24 2.24 -32.13
CA THR A 348 -4.34 2.35 -33.29
C THR A 348 -4.73 1.35 -34.37
N VAL A 349 -4.86 0.06 -34.04
CA VAL A 349 -5.24 -0.98 -35.02
C VAL A 349 -6.64 -0.72 -35.59
N PHE A 350 -7.61 -0.37 -34.75
CA PHE A 350 -8.97 -0.01 -35.16
C PHE A 350 -8.96 1.07 -36.25
N TYR A 351 -8.36 2.23 -36.00
CA TYR A 351 -8.33 3.33 -36.97
C TYR A 351 -7.55 2.99 -38.25
N PHE A 352 -6.48 2.20 -38.15
CA PHE A 352 -5.77 1.68 -39.32
C PHE A 352 -6.64 0.72 -40.16
N GLU A 353 -7.50 -0.11 -39.54
CA GLU A 353 -8.41 -1.00 -40.25
C GLU A 353 -9.59 -0.26 -40.89
N ILE A 354 -10.16 0.77 -40.25
CA ILE A 354 -11.35 1.48 -40.76
C ILE A 354 -11.05 2.63 -41.74
N GLU A 355 -9.96 3.37 -41.55
CA GLU A 355 -9.65 4.59 -42.32
C GLU A 355 -8.24 4.59 -42.94
N GLY A 356 -7.44 3.55 -42.67
CA GLY A 356 -6.06 3.44 -43.16
C GLY A 356 -5.08 4.44 -42.51
N ALA A 357 -3.89 4.54 -43.10
CA ALA A 357 -2.79 5.33 -42.53
C ALA A 357 -3.06 6.84 -42.49
N GLU A 358 -3.71 7.41 -43.51
CA GLU A 358 -4.06 8.83 -43.52
C GLU A 358 -5.20 9.14 -42.55
N GLY A 359 -6.19 8.25 -42.39
CA GLY A 359 -7.24 8.39 -41.38
C GLY A 359 -6.70 8.37 -39.96
N TYR A 360 -5.90 7.37 -39.60
CA TYR A 360 -5.19 7.32 -38.32
C TYR A 360 -4.39 8.61 -38.03
N LYS A 361 -3.75 9.18 -39.05
CA LYS A 361 -3.01 10.45 -38.96
C LYS A 361 -3.92 11.66 -38.75
N LEU A 362 -5.15 11.67 -39.28
CA LEU A 362 -6.14 12.72 -39.00
C LEU A 362 -6.53 12.72 -37.51
N GLN A 363 -6.67 11.55 -36.87
CA GLN A 363 -7.00 11.44 -35.44
C GLN A 363 -6.00 12.18 -34.53
N TRP A 364 -4.74 12.33 -34.94
CA TRP A 364 -3.73 13.07 -34.17
C TRP A 364 -3.95 14.59 -34.10
N HIS A 365 -4.84 15.16 -34.90
CA HIS A 365 -5.24 16.57 -34.76
C HIS A 365 -6.16 16.80 -33.56
N ASP A 366 -6.84 15.75 -33.07
CA ASP A 366 -7.79 15.86 -31.98
C ASP A 366 -7.12 15.84 -30.60
N ALA A 367 -7.49 16.81 -29.77
CA ALA A 367 -6.96 16.98 -28.41
C ALA A 367 -7.13 15.74 -27.55
N TRP A 368 -8.27 15.06 -27.65
CA TRP A 368 -8.56 13.87 -26.87
C TRP A 368 -7.63 12.70 -27.23
N PHE A 369 -7.28 12.56 -28.52
CA PHE A 369 -6.46 11.45 -29.01
C PHE A 369 -5.01 11.57 -28.57
N TYR A 370 -4.35 12.70 -28.87
CA TYR A 370 -2.93 12.86 -28.52
C TYR A 370 -2.72 12.99 -27.00
N LEU A 371 -3.69 13.50 -26.23
CA LEU A 371 -3.59 13.53 -24.76
C LEU A 371 -3.78 12.12 -24.15
N GLY A 372 -4.55 11.24 -24.80
CA GLY A 372 -4.56 9.81 -24.48
C GLY A 372 -3.18 9.16 -24.67
N ALA A 373 -2.51 9.46 -25.79
CA ALA A 373 -1.14 8.98 -26.04
C ALA A 373 -0.13 9.52 -25.00
N VAL A 374 -0.21 10.82 -24.66
CA VAL A 374 0.61 11.43 -23.59
C VAL A 374 0.37 10.74 -22.23
N ALA A 375 -0.88 10.42 -21.90
CA ALA A 375 -1.21 9.70 -20.67
C ALA A 375 -0.58 8.29 -20.64
N THR A 376 -0.73 7.50 -21.71
CA THR A 376 -0.12 6.15 -21.81
C THR A 376 1.40 6.19 -21.74
N ILE A 377 2.05 7.18 -22.37
CA ILE A 377 3.50 7.39 -22.28
C ILE A 377 3.91 7.76 -20.84
N ALA A 378 3.20 8.69 -20.19
CA ALA A 378 3.46 9.06 -18.80
C ALA A 378 3.31 7.88 -17.83
N MET A 379 2.25 7.07 -17.96
CA MET A 379 2.04 5.83 -17.19
C MET A 379 3.19 4.83 -17.40
N SER A 380 3.66 4.69 -18.64
CA SER A 380 4.77 3.79 -18.98
C SER A 380 6.10 4.24 -18.33
N ILE A 381 6.42 5.53 -18.41
CA ILE A 381 7.62 6.11 -17.77
C ILE A 381 7.51 6.03 -16.24
N LEU A 382 6.33 6.25 -15.67
CA LEU A 382 6.05 6.09 -14.24
C LEU A 382 6.37 4.66 -13.76
N VAL A 383 5.87 3.63 -14.45
CA VAL A 383 6.14 2.23 -14.07
C VAL A 383 7.60 1.86 -14.27
N PHE A 384 8.23 2.29 -15.37
CA PHE A 384 9.64 2.01 -15.66
C PHE A 384 10.59 2.63 -14.63
N SER A 385 10.44 3.93 -14.35
CA SER A 385 11.25 4.64 -13.34
C SER A 385 11.00 4.14 -11.91
N SER A 386 9.81 3.59 -11.64
CA SER A 386 9.47 2.93 -10.35
C SER A 386 10.13 1.57 -10.15
N PHE A 387 10.85 1.03 -11.13
CA PHE A 387 11.57 -0.23 -10.96
C PHE A 387 12.70 -0.08 -9.93
N SER A 388 12.91 -1.12 -9.11
CA SER A 388 13.74 -1.06 -7.91
C SER A 388 15.20 -0.67 -8.17
N TRP A 389 15.74 -1.05 -9.33
CA TRP A 389 17.09 -0.67 -9.77
C TRP A 389 17.26 0.85 -9.93
N PHE A 390 16.31 1.50 -10.62
CA PHE A 390 16.31 2.97 -10.79
C PHE A 390 16.04 3.65 -9.45
N ARG A 391 14.97 3.24 -8.77
CA ARG A 391 14.55 3.80 -7.48
C ARG A 391 15.66 3.80 -6.42
N ARG A 392 16.51 2.76 -6.38
CA ARG A 392 17.60 2.66 -5.41
C ARG A 392 18.87 3.42 -5.78
N ARG A 393 19.09 3.70 -7.06
CA ARG A 393 20.28 4.46 -7.52
C ARG A 393 20.05 5.97 -7.55
N ILE A 394 18.83 6.41 -7.86
CA ILE A 394 18.49 7.83 -8.05
C ILE A 394 17.14 8.17 -7.39
N TYR A 395 16.99 7.83 -6.11
CA TYR A 395 15.72 7.93 -5.37
C TYR A 395 15.07 9.32 -5.46
N ASP A 396 15.84 10.38 -5.26
CA ASP A 396 15.31 11.75 -5.19
C ASP A 396 14.81 12.24 -6.56
N SER A 397 15.56 11.92 -7.63
CA SER A 397 15.15 12.17 -9.02
C SER A 397 13.93 11.34 -9.40
N PHE A 398 13.88 10.07 -8.98
CA PHE A 398 12.71 9.21 -9.16
C PHE A 398 11.46 9.82 -8.50
N LEU A 399 11.56 10.25 -7.24
CA LEU A 399 10.42 10.78 -6.48
C LEU A 399 9.88 12.07 -7.12
N LEU A 400 10.76 12.98 -7.55
CA LEU A 400 10.37 14.21 -8.24
C LEU A 400 9.70 13.90 -9.59
N LEU A 401 10.32 13.05 -10.42
CA LEU A 401 9.77 12.64 -11.71
C LEU A 401 8.39 11.98 -11.55
N HIS A 402 8.24 11.12 -10.54
CA HIS A 402 6.98 10.42 -10.26
C HIS A 402 5.85 11.39 -9.88
N ILE A 403 6.15 12.43 -9.09
CA ILE A 403 5.16 13.45 -8.73
C ILE A 403 4.79 14.30 -9.95
N LEU A 404 5.76 14.77 -10.74
CA LEU A 404 5.51 15.61 -11.90
C LEU A 404 4.70 14.88 -12.98
N LEU A 405 5.09 13.65 -13.32
CA LEU A 405 4.33 12.82 -14.27
C LEU A 405 2.95 12.44 -13.74
N SER A 406 2.75 12.32 -12.43
CA SER A 406 1.42 12.13 -11.84
C SER A 406 0.49 13.33 -12.06
N VAL A 407 1.00 14.57 -11.98
CA VAL A 407 0.22 15.77 -12.32
C VAL A 407 -0.12 15.78 -13.81
N VAL A 408 0.88 15.57 -14.67
CA VAL A 408 0.69 15.51 -16.14
C VAL A 408 -0.34 14.45 -16.52
N LEU A 409 -0.29 13.27 -15.90
CA LEU A 409 -1.24 12.19 -16.13
C LEU A 409 -2.67 12.59 -15.76
N ILE A 410 -2.89 13.17 -14.57
CA ILE A 410 -4.24 13.61 -14.16
C ILE A 410 -4.79 14.64 -15.15
N VAL A 411 -4.00 15.65 -15.53
CA VAL A 411 -4.41 16.69 -16.49
C VAL A 411 -4.71 16.08 -17.87
N ALA A 412 -3.82 15.24 -18.38
CA ALA A 412 -3.99 14.58 -19.68
C ALA A 412 -5.27 13.72 -19.73
N LEU A 413 -5.59 12.98 -18.66
CA LEU A 413 -6.79 12.16 -18.58
C LEU A 413 -8.09 13.00 -18.57
N PHE A 414 -8.13 14.12 -17.84
CA PHE A 414 -9.29 15.02 -17.86
C PHE A 414 -9.61 15.53 -19.28
N TYR A 415 -8.59 15.93 -20.04
CA TYR A 415 -8.78 16.36 -21.43
C TYR A 415 -9.04 15.20 -22.39
N HIS A 416 -8.39 14.04 -22.20
CA HIS A 416 -8.61 12.84 -23.00
C HIS A 416 -10.08 12.38 -22.96
N THR A 417 -10.72 12.36 -21.79
CA THR A 417 -12.16 12.02 -21.69
C THR A 417 -13.12 13.20 -21.79
N SER A 418 -12.65 14.39 -22.20
CA SER A 418 -13.52 15.59 -22.31
C SER A 418 -14.61 15.46 -23.38
N ILE A 419 -14.39 14.61 -24.39
CA ILE A 419 -15.39 14.27 -25.43
C ILE A 419 -16.67 13.64 -24.86
N PHE A 420 -16.60 12.99 -23.71
CA PHE A 420 -17.75 12.36 -23.04
C PHE A 420 -18.47 13.32 -22.08
N LEU A 421 -18.34 14.63 -22.28
CA LEU A 421 -19.03 15.69 -21.53
C LEU A 421 -18.96 15.56 -19.99
N GLY A 422 -17.91 14.91 -19.49
CA GLY A 422 -17.66 14.70 -18.07
C GLY A 422 -18.19 13.40 -17.46
N GLU A 423 -18.69 12.43 -18.23
CA GLU A 423 -19.11 11.11 -17.70
C GLU A 423 -17.99 10.41 -16.90
N TYR A 424 -16.73 10.54 -17.34
CA TYR A 424 -15.56 9.96 -16.67
C TYR A 424 -15.06 10.78 -15.46
N ASN A 425 -15.61 11.97 -15.19
CA ASN A 425 -15.22 12.80 -14.05
C ASN A 425 -15.44 12.08 -12.70
N GLY A 426 -16.39 11.14 -12.64
CA GLY A 426 -16.63 10.29 -11.47
C GLY A 426 -15.44 9.41 -11.09
N TYR A 427 -14.57 9.06 -12.05
CA TYR A 427 -13.30 8.38 -11.78
C TYR A 427 -12.19 9.36 -11.42
N LEU A 428 -12.11 10.51 -12.09
CA LEU A 428 -10.95 11.42 -12.00
C LEU A 428 -10.95 12.33 -10.77
N TRP A 429 -12.10 12.90 -10.36
CA TRP A 429 -12.16 13.75 -9.16
C TRP A 429 -11.73 13.05 -7.86
N PRO A 430 -12.06 11.75 -7.62
CA PRO A 430 -11.51 10.99 -6.51
C PRO A 430 -9.98 11.00 -6.41
N LEU A 431 -9.22 10.96 -7.52
CA LEU A 431 -7.75 11.03 -7.48
C LEU A 431 -7.32 12.37 -6.87
N VAL A 432 -7.88 13.46 -7.38
CA VAL A 432 -7.58 14.83 -6.93
C VAL A 432 -7.95 15.01 -5.46
N ALA A 433 -9.13 14.54 -5.06
CA ALA A 433 -9.61 14.62 -3.68
C ALA A 433 -8.73 13.82 -2.71
N ILE A 434 -8.46 12.54 -3.01
CA ILE A 434 -7.63 11.65 -2.18
C ILE A 434 -6.22 12.22 -2.04
N TRP A 435 -5.62 12.67 -3.14
CA TRP A 435 -4.24 13.16 -3.13
C TRP A 435 -4.11 14.48 -2.37
N SER A 436 -4.99 15.45 -2.65
CA SER A 436 -5.01 16.74 -1.97
C SER A 436 -5.30 16.57 -0.48
N PHE A 437 -6.22 15.69 -0.09
CA PHE A 437 -6.53 15.39 1.30
C PHE A 437 -5.34 14.77 2.06
N ASP A 438 -4.64 13.79 1.47
CA ASP A 438 -3.44 13.20 2.08
C ASP A 438 -2.28 14.21 2.22
N ARG A 439 -2.13 15.16 1.28
CA ARG A 439 -1.17 16.27 1.41
C ARG A 439 -1.60 17.27 2.50
N PHE A 440 -2.86 17.66 2.54
CA PHE A 440 -3.41 18.58 3.54
C PHE A 440 -3.28 18.04 4.97
N LEU A 441 -3.65 16.77 5.21
CA LEU A 441 -3.48 16.13 6.52
C LEU A 441 -2.01 16.03 6.97
N ARG A 442 -1.07 15.85 6.05
CA ARG A 442 0.37 15.88 6.36
C ARG A 442 0.83 17.28 6.77
N ILE A 443 0.39 18.33 6.07
CA ILE A 443 0.70 19.72 6.45
C ILE A 443 0.14 20.02 7.86
N ILE A 444 -1.10 19.62 8.16
CA ILE A 444 -1.67 19.74 9.51
C ILE A 444 -0.82 18.99 10.54
N ARG A 445 -0.37 17.77 10.24
CA ARG A 445 0.47 16.98 11.15
C ARG A 445 1.83 17.61 11.40
N VAL A 446 2.50 18.13 10.37
CA VAL A 446 3.75 18.89 10.51
C VAL A 446 3.54 20.14 11.36
N VAL A 447 2.48 20.92 11.11
CA VAL A 447 2.12 22.09 11.91
C VAL A 447 1.92 21.69 13.38
N TYR A 448 1.12 20.67 13.64
CA TYR A 448 0.84 20.16 14.99
C TYR A 448 2.10 19.69 15.72
N CYS A 449 2.97 18.88 15.10
CA CYS A 449 4.14 18.32 15.76
C CYS A 449 5.23 19.34 16.15
N ASN A 450 5.30 20.50 15.47
CA ASN A 450 6.43 21.44 15.56
C ASN A 450 6.09 22.82 16.12
N LEU A 451 4.80 23.21 16.16
CA LEU A 451 4.35 24.51 16.66
C LEU A 451 3.59 24.33 17.98
N HIS A 452 4.26 24.68 19.08
CA HIS A 452 3.70 24.56 20.43
C HIS A 452 2.98 25.87 20.80
N PHE A 453 1.65 25.82 20.89
CA PHE A 453 0.83 27.00 21.20
C PHE A 453 0.43 27.01 22.69
N GLN A 454 1.25 27.63 23.54
CA GLN A 454 1.00 27.64 24.98
C GLN A 454 0.01 28.75 25.37
N LEU A 455 -1.29 28.42 25.33
CA LEU A 455 -2.43 29.31 25.61
C LEU A 455 -2.27 30.17 26.88
N ARG A 456 -1.58 29.67 27.91
CA ARG A 456 -1.32 30.39 29.18
C ARG A 456 -0.27 31.50 29.08
N LYS A 457 0.72 31.40 28.19
CA LYS A 457 1.86 32.34 28.10
C LYS A 457 1.88 33.20 26.83
N LYS A 458 1.03 32.90 25.84
CA LYS A 458 1.01 33.54 24.50
C LYS A 458 2.36 33.51 23.76
N THR A 459 3.25 32.58 24.12
CA THR A 459 4.52 32.36 23.44
C THR A 459 4.40 31.19 22.46
N LEU A 460 4.95 31.38 21.25
CA LEU A 460 5.10 30.33 20.26
C LEU A 460 6.48 29.68 20.45
N HIS A 461 6.50 28.43 20.90
CA HIS A 461 7.75 27.67 20.98
C HIS A 461 7.86 26.71 19.78
N ARG A 462 9.08 26.59 19.26
CA ARG A 462 9.44 25.66 18.19
C ARG A 462 10.22 24.50 18.78
N SER A 463 9.97 23.28 18.31
CA SER A 463 10.81 22.13 18.65
C SER A 463 12.28 22.43 18.37
N THR A 464 13.11 22.32 19.41
CA THR A 464 14.57 22.36 19.31
C THR A 464 15.08 21.00 18.86
N VAL A 465 16.13 21.02 18.03
CA VAL A 465 16.72 19.81 17.47
C VAL A 465 18.24 19.85 17.65
N THR A 466 18.76 18.76 18.20
CA THR A 466 20.18 18.55 18.46
C THR A 466 20.65 17.37 17.62
N ILE A 467 21.65 17.59 16.77
CA ILE A 467 22.23 16.56 15.90
C ILE A 467 23.65 16.31 16.39
N SER A 468 24.01 15.05 16.67
CA SER A 468 25.36 14.67 17.03
C SER A 468 25.85 13.47 16.23
N TYR A 469 27.16 13.39 16.00
CA TYR A 469 27.81 12.27 15.33
C TYR A 469 28.85 11.62 16.24
N ASP A 470 28.79 10.29 16.34
CA ASP A 470 29.76 9.45 17.03
C ASP A 470 30.60 8.70 15.99
N GLN A 471 31.91 8.97 15.99
CA GLN A 471 32.84 8.43 15.00
C GLN A 471 33.21 6.96 15.28
N ASP A 472 33.27 6.54 16.54
CA ASP A 472 33.69 5.19 16.93
C ASP A 472 32.55 4.19 16.72
N ALA A 473 31.33 4.60 17.07
CA ALA A 473 30.11 3.84 16.83
C ALA A 473 29.55 4.02 15.40
N ASN A 474 30.01 5.03 14.65
CA ASN A 474 29.60 5.38 13.28
C ASN A 474 28.06 5.53 13.14
N PHE A 475 27.47 6.36 13.98
CA PHE A 475 26.05 6.74 13.90
C PHE A 475 25.83 8.22 14.20
N ILE A 476 24.73 8.75 13.67
CA ILE A 476 24.19 10.07 13.93
C ILE A 476 23.03 9.89 14.92
N GLN A 477 23.02 10.67 15.99
CA GLN A 477 21.89 10.81 16.89
C GLN A 477 21.19 12.15 16.62
N ILE A 478 19.88 12.10 16.36
CA ILE A 478 19.03 13.29 16.26
C ILE A 478 18.05 13.27 17.43
N ASP A 479 18.11 14.28 18.29
CA ASP A 479 17.22 14.45 19.44
C ASP A 479 16.26 15.63 19.18
N ILE A 480 14.95 15.40 19.36
CA ILE A 480 13.87 16.36 19.04
C ILE A 480 12.88 16.44 20.21
N ASN A 481 12.63 17.65 20.73
CA ASN A 481 11.59 17.87 21.75
C ASN A 481 10.19 17.97 21.11
N THR A 482 9.19 17.29 21.69
CA THR A 482 7.78 17.37 21.25
C THR A 482 6.79 17.06 22.37
N HIS A 483 5.55 17.53 22.24
CA HIS A 483 4.42 17.12 23.10
C HIS A 483 3.71 15.85 22.61
N VAL A 484 4.06 15.36 21.42
CA VAL A 484 3.46 14.16 20.82
C VAL A 484 3.87 12.92 21.62
N LYS A 485 2.89 12.22 22.20
CA LYS A 485 3.16 11.02 23.02
C LYS A 485 3.91 9.94 22.21
N PRO A 486 5.12 9.54 22.63
CA PRO A 486 5.87 8.44 22.01
C PRO A 486 5.26 7.07 22.32
N GLY A 487 5.78 6.04 21.66
CA GLY A 487 5.47 4.64 21.96
C GLY A 487 6.21 3.68 21.04
N PRO A 488 6.14 2.36 21.32
CA PRO A 488 6.77 1.34 20.50
C PRO A 488 6.11 1.18 19.12
N GLY A 489 6.89 0.68 18.15
CA GLY A 489 6.45 0.53 16.74
C GLY A 489 6.11 1.85 16.05
N LYS A 490 6.61 2.99 16.56
CA LYS A 490 6.36 4.32 16.00
C LYS A 490 7.53 4.81 15.15
N HIS A 491 7.19 5.34 13.98
CA HIS A 491 8.13 6.05 13.12
C HIS A 491 7.60 7.43 12.75
N TYR A 492 8.52 8.30 12.34
CA TYR A 492 8.28 9.70 12.04
C TYR A 492 9.01 10.06 10.74
N TYR A 493 8.56 11.11 10.05
CA TYR A 493 9.29 11.67 8.91
C TYR A 493 9.97 12.96 9.32
N LEU A 494 11.26 13.09 9.00
CA LEU A 494 12.03 14.31 9.23
C LEU A 494 12.21 15.10 7.92
N TYR A 495 12.06 16.42 8.02
CA TYR A 495 12.22 17.38 6.92
C TYR A 495 13.27 18.43 7.28
N GLN A 496 14.00 18.95 6.30
CA GLN A 496 14.96 20.04 6.50
C GLN A 496 14.63 21.23 5.57
N PRO A 497 13.61 22.03 5.91
CA PRO A 497 12.87 22.88 4.95
C PRO A 497 13.70 23.97 4.27
N PHE A 498 14.79 24.42 4.89
CA PHE A 498 15.61 25.53 4.37
C PHE A 498 16.75 25.10 3.43
N ARG A 499 16.75 23.84 2.95
CA ARG A 499 17.63 23.39 1.87
C ARG A 499 16.95 23.43 0.51
N PHE A 500 17.77 23.44 -0.54
CA PHE A 500 17.37 23.07 -1.90
C PHE A 500 16.72 21.68 -2.01
N THR A 501 16.78 20.83 -0.98
CA THR A 501 16.08 19.55 -0.90
C THR A 501 15.04 19.49 0.22
N GLY A 502 14.55 20.65 0.70
CA GLY A 502 13.65 20.73 1.87
C GLY A 502 12.28 20.07 1.74
N TRP A 503 11.92 19.55 0.57
CA TRP A 503 10.75 18.69 0.33
C TRP A 503 11.01 17.20 0.62
N GLU A 504 12.28 16.78 0.74
CA GLU A 504 12.64 15.43 1.15
C GLU A 504 12.05 15.13 2.54
N ASN A 505 11.63 13.87 2.70
CA ASN A 505 11.05 13.40 3.94
C ASN A 505 11.64 12.03 4.28
N HIS A 506 12.46 12.02 5.32
CA HIS A 506 13.27 10.86 5.70
C HIS A 506 12.54 10.05 6.78
N PRO A 507 12.08 8.81 6.50
CA PRO A 507 11.36 8.00 7.47
C PRO A 507 12.34 7.41 8.48
N LEU A 508 12.11 7.64 9.78
CA LEU A 508 12.94 7.15 10.87
C LEU A 508 12.09 6.58 12.00
N THR A 509 12.47 5.40 12.47
CA THR A 509 11.90 4.75 13.64
C THR A 509 12.39 5.44 14.90
N LEU A 510 11.47 5.70 15.84
CA LEU A 510 11.81 6.20 17.16
C LEU A 510 12.71 5.18 17.85
N ALA A 511 13.95 5.54 18.21
CA ALA A 511 14.90 4.62 18.81
C ALA A 511 14.83 4.62 20.35
N TYR A 512 14.62 5.80 20.93
CA TYR A 512 14.53 6.02 22.36
C TYR A 512 13.66 7.25 22.65
N TRP A 513 13.04 7.31 23.82
CA TRP A 513 12.46 8.55 24.34
C TRP A 513 12.68 8.69 25.84
N SER A 514 12.70 9.92 26.31
CA SER A 514 12.60 10.27 27.72
C SER A 514 11.57 11.37 27.93
N GLN A 515 11.07 11.49 29.16
CA GLN A 515 10.20 12.59 29.57
C GLN A 515 11.01 13.51 30.49
N SER A 516 10.92 14.84 30.29
CA SER A 516 11.57 15.79 31.19
C SER A 516 10.94 15.75 32.58
N ALA A 517 11.70 15.33 33.59
CA ALA A 517 11.25 15.26 34.97
C ALA A 517 11.19 16.64 35.63
N VAL A 518 10.23 16.85 36.54
CA VAL A 518 10.10 18.09 37.32
C VAL A 518 10.95 18.01 38.58
N GLU A 519 12.05 18.75 38.63
CA GLU A 519 12.73 19.05 39.90
C GLU A 519 11.85 19.98 40.74
N THR A 520 11.11 19.40 41.68
CA THR A 520 10.21 20.15 42.58
C THR A 520 10.99 20.69 43.77
N SER A 521 11.69 21.82 43.57
CA SER A 521 12.39 22.55 44.64
C SER A 521 11.41 23.26 45.58
N GLN A 522 10.74 22.50 46.47
CA GLN A 522 10.04 23.08 47.62
C GLN A 522 11.00 23.30 48.80
N SER A 523 11.78 24.39 48.74
CA SER A 523 12.42 24.94 49.93
C SER A 523 11.42 25.75 50.75
N GLN A 524 10.77 25.13 51.74
CA GLN A 524 10.08 25.90 52.78
C GLN A 524 11.11 26.61 53.66
N GLN A 525 11.12 27.93 53.54
CA GLN A 525 11.95 28.85 54.30
C GLN A 525 11.51 28.91 55.78
N ARG A 526 12.42 28.61 56.71
CA ARG A 526 12.33 29.10 58.08
C ARG A 526 13.72 29.23 58.72
N ASP A 527 14.13 30.47 58.94
CA ASP A 527 15.36 30.82 59.66
C ASP A 527 15.30 30.38 61.12
N ASN A 528 16.45 29.99 61.68
CA ASN A 528 17.08 30.77 62.76
C ASN A 528 18.53 30.33 63.04
N THR A 529 19.32 31.30 63.47
CA THR A 529 20.77 31.23 63.75
C THR A 529 21.14 30.49 65.03
N THR A 530 22.37 29.98 65.16
CA THR A 530 23.45 30.45 66.09
C THR A 530 24.74 29.60 65.87
N ASP A 531 25.90 30.09 66.33
CA ASP A 531 27.28 29.68 65.99
C ASP A 531 27.85 28.35 66.54
N THR A 532 29.02 27.98 65.98
CA THR A 532 30.24 27.38 66.60
C THR A 532 30.71 26.07 65.92
N PRO A 533 32.03 25.86 65.62
CA PRO A 533 32.45 24.91 64.59
C PRO A 533 33.02 23.58 65.10
N SER A 534 32.96 22.52 64.28
CA SER A 534 33.90 21.39 64.36
C SER A 534 34.10 20.69 63.00
N LYS A 535 35.24 20.03 62.84
CA LYS A 535 35.72 19.39 61.61
C LYS A 535 35.21 17.96 61.47
N THR A 536 34.88 17.53 60.25
CA THR A 536 35.23 16.19 59.70
C THR A 536 35.17 16.21 58.17
N ALA A 537 35.86 15.27 57.53
CA ALA A 537 36.32 15.41 56.13
C ALA A 537 35.36 14.86 55.05
N ASP A 538 35.66 15.25 53.81
CA ASP A 538 34.91 15.01 52.57
C ASP A 538 34.76 13.54 52.15
N VAL A 539 33.58 13.20 51.62
CA VAL A 539 33.44 12.33 50.44
C VAL A 539 32.32 12.90 49.55
N SER A 540 32.69 13.76 48.60
CA SER A 540 31.75 14.36 47.65
C SER A 540 31.60 13.47 46.40
N ILE A 541 30.36 13.04 46.11
CA ILE A 541 30.03 12.32 44.88
C ILE A 541 30.07 13.31 43.71
N VAL A 542 31.05 13.16 42.82
CA VAL A 542 31.24 14.04 41.66
C VAL A 542 30.24 13.69 40.56
N THR A 543 29.23 14.53 40.38
CA THR A 543 28.45 14.62 39.13
C THR A 543 29.24 15.38 38.08
N PRO A 544 29.49 14.82 36.88
CA PRO A 544 30.12 15.58 35.79
C PRO A 544 29.11 16.51 35.13
N SER A 545 29.11 17.77 35.52
CA SER A 545 28.52 18.86 34.75
C SER A 545 29.62 19.51 33.90
N GLU A 546 29.47 19.52 32.56
CA GLU A 546 30.09 20.59 31.77
C GLU A 546 29.48 20.79 30.35
N ALA A 547 28.88 21.97 30.17
CA ALA A 547 28.74 22.72 28.91
C ALA A 547 27.86 22.18 27.76
N GLY A 548 26.57 22.51 27.82
CA GLY A 548 25.65 22.74 26.69
C GLY A 548 24.65 23.86 27.08
N PRO A 549 24.03 24.60 26.14
CA PRO A 549 23.22 25.77 26.48
C PRO A 549 21.98 25.38 27.29
N LEU A 550 21.89 25.93 28.51
CA LEU A 550 20.81 25.73 29.47
C LEU A 550 19.49 26.28 28.92
N HIS A 551 18.62 25.40 28.41
CA HIS A 551 17.26 25.75 28.03
C HIS A 551 16.24 25.01 28.89
N THR A 552 15.32 25.78 29.47
CA THR A 552 14.24 25.32 30.34
C THR A 552 13.37 24.28 29.65
N ALA A 553 13.44 23.03 30.10
CA ALA A 553 12.51 21.99 29.70
C ALA A 553 11.08 22.41 30.04
N ILE A 554 10.15 22.26 29.09
CA ILE A 554 8.75 22.61 29.28
C ILE A 554 8.03 21.39 29.87
N GLU A 555 7.21 21.65 30.89
CA GLU A 555 6.45 20.65 31.62
C GLU A 555 5.61 19.75 30.68
N GLY A 556 5.90 18.44 30.69
CA GLY A 556 5.18 17.45 29.89
C GLY A 556 5.73 17.16 28.49
N GLU A 557 6.84 17.77 28.07
CA GLU A 557 7.49 17.42 26.79
C GLU A 557 8.26 16.08 26.85
N TYR A 558 8.35 15.44 25.69
CA TYR A 558 9.13 14.24 25.42
C TYR A 558 10.31 14.57 24.51
N LEU A 559 11.49 14.05 24.88
CA LEU A 559 12.66 14.03 24.01
C LEU A 559 12.58 12.75 23.16
N LEU A 560 12.52 12.89 21.83
CA LEU A 560 12.57 11.78 20.87
C LEU A 560 13.99 11.65 20.30
N SER A 561 14.59 10.48 20.43
CA SER A 561 15.91 10.18 19.87
C SER A 561 15.82 9.24 18.67
N PHE A 562 16.49 9.59 17.59
CA PHE A 562 16.61 8.80 16.36
C PHE A 562 18.08 8.45 16.11
N TRP A 563 18.38 7.17 15.88
CA TRP A 563 19.75 6.72 15.54
C TRP A 563 19.84 6.33 14.07
N ILE A 564 20.75 6.98 13.34
CA ILE A 564 20.87 6.88 11.89
C ILE A 564 22.30 6.50 11.55
N ARG A 565 22.49 5.41 10.80
CA ARG A 565 23.80 5.12 10.21
C ARG A 565 24.01 6.04 9.00
N PRO A 566 25.14 6.75 8.87
CA PRO A 566 25.41 7.53 7.67
C PRO A 566 25.61 6.61 6.46
N TYR A 567 24.86 6.88 5.40
CA TYR A 567 24.97 6.28 4.08
C TYR A 567 25.28 7.40 3.07
N ASP A 568 24.47 7.52 2.02
CA ASP A 568 24.59 8.53 0.97
C ASP A 568 23.59 9.69 1.18
N GLY A 569 23.60 10.66 0.26
CA GLY A 569 22.63 11.76 0.22
C GLY A 569 22.53 12.57 1.53
N TRP A 570 21.31 12.76 2.01
CA TRP A 570 21.01 13.54 3.21
C TRP A 570 21.79 13.10 4.46
N THR A 571 21.85 11.79 4.73
CA THR A 571 22.52 11.25 5.92
C THR A 571 24.04 11.47 5.88
N ARG A 572 24.66 11.37 4.69
CA ARG A 572 26.06 11.74 4.49
C ARG A 572 26.30 13.21 4.81
N HIS A 573 25.41 14.08 4.31
CA HIS A 573 25.53 15.51 4.51
C HIS A 573 25.41 15.89 5.99
N LEU A 574 24.50 15.26 6.75
CA LEU A 574 24.41 15.48 8.20
C LEU A 574 25.72 15.13 8.93
N ARG A 575 26.31 13.96 8.64
CA ARG A 575 27.64 13.60 9.17
C ARG A 575 28.69 14.63 8.77
N ASP A 576 28.75 14.99 7.49
CA ASP A 576 29.75 15.91 6.96
C ASP A 576 29.57 17.34 7.49
N GLN A 577 28.37 17.74 7.95
CA GLN A 577 28.17 18.95 8.74
C GLN A 577 28.74 18.80 10.15
N CYS A 578 28.34 17.76 10.90
CA CYS A 578 28.84 17.49 12.25
C CYS A 578 30.38 17.47 12.31
N LEU A 579 31.04 16.86 11.33
CA LEU A 579 32.50 16.84 11.23
C LEU A 579 33.12 18.22 10.91
N LYS A 580 32.40 19.11 10.22
CA LYS A 580 32.88 20.46 9.88
C LYS A 580 32.70 21.48 11.01
N SER A 581 31.83 21.24 11.99
CA SER A 581 31.51 22.21 13.05
C SER A 581 32.46 22.15 14.26
N GLN A 582 33.63 21.50 14.16
CA GLN A 582 34.52 21.26 15.29
C GLN A 582 35.94 21.83 15.13
N PRO A 583 36.44 22.53 16.18
CA PRO A 583 37.81 22.42 16.65
C PRO A 583 38.04 21.10 17.40
N LEU A 584 39.30 20.63 17.43
CA LEU A 584 39.73 19.25 17.71
C LEU A 584 39.50 18.68 19.14
N SER A 585 38.71 19.30 20.04
CA SER A 585 38.87 19.10 21.49
C SER A 585 37.67 18.61 22.33
N LYS A 586 36.46 18.41 21.79
CA LYS A 586 35.34 17.77 22.52
C LYS A 586 34.45 16.90 21.62
N LEU A 587 34.50 15.57 21.75
CA LEU A 587 33.47 14.65 21.22
C LEU A 587 32.22 14.67 22.12
N PRO A 588 31.00 14.43 21.60
CA PRO A 588 30.62 14.27 20.19
C PRO A 588 30.35 15.61 19.48
N SER A 589 30.30 15.60 18.14
CA SER A 589 30.16 16.82 17.33
C SER A 589 28.69 17.29 17.24
N VAL A 590 28.30 18.28 18.04
CA VAL A 590 26.92 18.76 18.16
C VAL A 590 26.61 19.95 17.23
N ILE A 591 25.47 19.90 16.54
CA ILE A 591 24.88 20.99 15.74
C ILE A 591 23.41 21.18 16.10
N THR A 592 22.96 22.43 16.14
CA THR A 592 21.54 22.81 16.12
C THR A 592 21.12 23.21 14.71
N ASP A 593 20.11 22.55 14.15
CA ASP A 593 19.54 22.88 12.83
C ASP A 593 18.00 22.86 12.89
N THR A 594 17.34 23.44 11.88
CA THR A 594 15.89 23.29 11.71
C THR A 594 15.57 21.96 11.05
N ILE A 595 15.05 21.01 11.84
CA ILE A 595 14.34 19.84 11.35
C ILE A 595 12.87 19.95 11.76
N LEU A 596 11.96 19.57 10.86
CA LEU A 596 10.53 19.42 11.17
C LEU A 596 10.16 17.94 11.30
N LEU A 597 9.36 17.63 12.32
CA LEU A 597 8.83 16.31 12.63
C LEU A 597 7.42 16.09 12.02
N GLU A 598 7.14 14.94 11.41
CA GLU A 598 5.79 14.51 11.01
C GLU A 598 5.50 13.11 11.57
N GLY A 599 4.52 13.00 12.47
CA GLY A 599 4.13 11.71 13.05
C GLY A 599 3.06 11.83 14.14
N PRO A 600 2.84 10.79 14.95
CA PRO A 600 3.48 9.48 14.87
C PRO A 600 2.79 8.59 13.81
N TYR A 601 3.58 7.81 13.07
CA TYR A 601 3.11 6.73 12.20
C TYR A 601 3.41 5.36 12.82
N GLY A 602 2.80 4.30 12.29
CA GLY A 602 2.96 2.93 12.80
C GLY A 602 2.00 2.58 13.95
N ILE A 603 1.93 1.29 14.29
CA ILE A 603 1.11 0.71 15.34
C ILE A 603 2.03 -0.22 16.15
N ALA A 604 1.92 -0.19 17.48
CA ALA A 604 2.67 -1.10 18.34
C ALA A 604 2.12 -2.53 18.20
N GLU A 605 2.99 -3.51 18.04
CA GLU A 605 2.62 -4.92 18.16
C GLU A 605 2.33 -5.27 19.63
N PRO A 606 1.33 -6.12 19.94
CA PRO A 606 0.85 -6.36 21.30
C PRO A 606 1.74 -7.33 22.10
N LEU A 607 3.05 -7.07 22.16
CA LEU A 607 4.05 -7.94 22.79
C LEU A 607 3.77 -8.15 24.30
N TRP A 608 3.18 -7.17 24.98
CA TRP A 608 2.75 -7.27 26.38
C TRP A 608 1.67 -8.33 26.64
N THR A 609 1.11 -8.97 25.60
CA THR A 609 0.13 -10.07 25.71
C THR A 609 0.78 -11.46 25.73
N PHE A 610 2.10 -11.54 25.59
CA PHE A 610 2.88 -12.77 25.58
C PHE A 610 3.51 -13.03 26.94
N ASP A 611 3.80 -14.30 27.21
CA ASP A 611 4.44 -14.71 28.47
C ASP A 611 5.98 -14.69 28.29
N GLU A 612 6.48 -15.00 27.09
CA GLU A 612 7.90 -14.90 26.70
C GLU A 612 8.07 -14.09 25.40
N VAL A 613 9.13 -13.29 25.30
CA VAL A 613 9.43 -12.44 24.12
C VAL A 613 10.90 -12.56 23.71
N LEU A 614 11.15 -12.90 22.45
CA LEU A 614 12.46 -12.97 21.82
C LEU A 614 12.61 -11.85 20.77
N LEU A 615 13.42 -10.85 21.07
CA LEU A 615 13.74 -9.72 20.19
C LEU A 615 15.06 -10.00 19.44
N ILE A 616 15.06 -9.90 18.12
CA ILE A 616 16.21 -10.22 17.26
C ILE A 616 16.56 -8.99 16.40
N ALA A 617 17.59 -8.26 16.82
CA ALA A 617 18.06 -7.04 16.17
C ALA A 617 19.32 -7.27 15.33
N GLY A 618 19.33 -6.70 14.11
CA GLY A 618 20.49 -6.71 13.22
C GLY A 618 20.90 -5.29 12.80
N GLY A 619 22.15 -4.91 13.06
CA GLY A 619 22.70 -3.60 12.70
C GLY A 619 21.95 -2.48 13.43
N SER A 620 21.36 -1.55 12.66
CA SER A 620 20.51 -0.48 13.17
C SER A 620 19.10 -0.93 13.56
N GLY A 621 18.71 -2.19 13.31
CA GLY A 621 17.39 -2.72 13.71
C GLY A 621 17.11 -2.71 15.22
N ILE A 622 18.13 -2.43 16.04
CA ILE A 622 17.98 -2.16 17.48
C ILE A 622 17.04 -0.98 17.77
N THR A 623 16.91 -0.01 16.85
CA THR A 623 16.00 1.13 16.99
C THR A 623 14.53 0.71 17.06
N ALA A 624 14.15 -0.42 16.45
CA ALA A 624 12.81 -0.97 16.58
C ALA A 624 12.59 -1.65 17.95
N MET A 625 13.65 -2.21 18.57
CA MET A 625 13.55 -3.08 19.74
C MET A 625 13.61 -2.33 21.08
N VAL A 626 14.50 -1.34 21.22
CA VAL A 626 14.62 -0.52 22.44
C VAL A 626 13.28 0.08 22.88
N PRO A 627 12.44 0.62 21.98
CA PRO A 627 11.08 1.07 22.31
C PRO A 627 10.21 0.04 23.05
N TYR A 628 10.25 -1.23 22.67
CA TYR A 628 9.44 -2.27 23.31
C TYR A 628 10.02 -2.69 24.67
N ILE A 629 11.33 -2.59 24.86
CA ILE A 629 11.99 -2.81 26.15
C ILE A 629 11.59 -1.68 27.12
N LEU A 630 11.60 -0.42 26.69
CA LEU A 630 11.14 0.71 27.50
C LEU A 630 9.64 0.60 27.85
N ASP A 631 8.80 0.21 26.88
CA ASP A 631 7.37 -0.03 27.11
C ASP A 631 7.15 -1.19 28.10
N HIS A 632 7.94 -2.28 28.01
CA HIS A 632 7.90 -3.38 28.98
C HIS A 632 8.22 -2.90 30.40
N VAL A 633 9.34 -2.20 30.60
CA VAL A 633 9.75 -1.67 31.91
C VAL A 633 8.67 -0.74 32.49
N ALA A 634 8.19 0.22 31.69
CA ALA A 634 7.16 1.17 32.10
C ALA A 634 5.81 0.51 32.44
N ARG A 635 5.51 -0.67 31.87
CA ARG A 635 4.31 -1.47 32.21
C ARG A 635 4.49 -2.31 33.47
N THR A 636 5.67 -2.87 33.71
CA THR A 636 5.95 -3.61 34.95
C THR A 636 5.88 -2.69 36.15
N ASP A 637 6.38 -1.46 36.01
CA ASP A 637 6.35 -0.44 37.07
C ASP A 637 4.97 0.26 37.20
N SER A 638 3.95 -0.17 36.41
CA SER A 638 2.63 0.45 36.40
C SER A 638 1.70 -0.10 37.49
N SER A 639 1.18 0.79 38.33
CA SER A 639 0.17 0.48 39.36
C SER A 639 -1.22 0.18 38.79
N ASN A 640 -1.49 0.50 37.51
CA ASN A 640 -2.76 0.21 36.89
C ASN A 640 -2.78 -1.20 36.29
N LYS A 641 -3.59 -2.09 36.87
CA LYS A 641 -3.78 -3.48 36.42
C LYS A 641 -4.13 -3.62 34.93
N SER A 642 -4.82 -2.65 34.32
CA SER A 642 -5.15 -2.70 32.88
C SER A 642 -3.96 -2.43 31.95
N SER A 643 -2.85 -1.92 32.49
CA SER A 643 -1.65 -1.52 31.74
C SER A 643 -0.49 -2.51 31.89
N GLN A 644 -0.57 -3.41 32.87
CA GLN A 644 0.50 -4.36 33.21
C GLN A 644 0.81 -5.32 32.04
N THR A 645 2.06 -5.75 32.01
CA THR A 645 2.58 -6.71 31.03
C THR A 645 2.38 -8.15 31.51
N ARG A 646 2.23 -9.10 30.57
CA ARG A 646 2.26 -10.54 30.85
C ARG A 646 3.65 -11.16 30.76
N ILE A 647 4.62 -10.40 30.24
CA ILE A 647 5.97 -10.88 29.93
C ILE A 647 6.68 -11.26 31.24
N ARG A 648 7.15 -12.50 31.30
CA ARG A 648 7.97 -13.07 32.39
C ARG A 648 9.45 -13.09 32.03
N GLY A 649 9.74 -13.31 30.74
CA GLY A 649 11.08 -13.24 30.17
C GLY A 649 11.09 -12.48 28.85
N LEU A 650 11.95 -11.45 28.76
CA LEU A 650 12.30 -10.76 27.52
C LEU A 650 13.76 -11.04 27.21
N THR A 651 14.04 -11.65 26.05
CA THR A 651 15.41 -11.94 25.59
C THR A 651 15.74 -11.07 24.38
N LEU A 652 16.78 -10.23 24.49
CA LEU A 652 17.31 -9.41 23.40
C LEU A 652 18.57 -10.04 22.79
N ILE A 653 18.46 -10.49 21.55
CA ILE A 653 19.59 -10.89 20.71
C ILE A 653 19.94 -9.72 19.79
N TRP A 654 21.13 -9.13 19.91
CA TRP A 654 21.55 -8.03 19.03
C TRP A 654 22.90 -8.29 18.38
N THR A 655 22.91 -8.30 17.05
CA THR A 655 24.12 -8.41 16.22
C THR A 655 24.47 -7.07 15.58
N ASN A 656 25.69 -6.56 15.78
CA ASN A 656 26.18 -5.36 15.12
C ASN A 656 27.65 -5.51 14.67
N PRO A 657 28.06 -4.96 13.51
CA PRO A 657 29.48 -4.90 13.16
C PRO A 657 30.35 -4.10 14.14
N LYS A 658 29.82 -3.04 14.79
CA LYS A 658 30.59 -2.13 15.64
C LYS A 658 30.32 -2.36 17.13
N GLU A 659 31.34 -2.86 17.83
CA GLU A 659 31.32 -3.06 19.29
C GLU A 659 31.06 -1.75 20.06
N ALA A 660 31.67 -0.64 19.63
CA ALA A 660 31.48 0.67 20.26
C ALA A 660 30.00 1.09 20.32
N PHE A 661 29.24 0.82 19.25
CA PHE A 661 27.80 1.10 19.24
C PHE A 661 27.01 0.19 20.19
N ILE A 662 27.38 -1.09 20.29
CA ILE A 662 26.79 -2.02 21.27
C ILE A 662 27.02 -1.50 22.69
N ARG A 663 28.27 -1.20 23.05
CA ARG A 663 28.62 -0.71 24.39
C ARG A 663 27.93 0.61 24.71
N ARG A 664 27.87 1.54 23.75
CA ARG A 664 27.21 2.85 23.91
C ARG A 664 25.76 2.72 24.33
N ILE A 665 24.96 1.95 23.58
CA ILE A 665 23.52 1.78 23.84
C ILE A 665 23.26 0.93 25.10
N ALA A 666 24.07 -0.11 25.32
CA ALA A 666 23.97 -0.95 26.52
C ALA A 666 24.26 -0.17 27.82
N GLN A 667 25.26 0.71 27.81
CA GLN A 667 25.70 1.46 29.00
C GLN A 667 24.88 2.73 29.29
N ARG A 668 24.00 3.15 28.37
CA ARG A 668 23.16 4.35 28.53
C ARG A 668 21.68 3.99 28.46
N GLU A 669 21.14 3.87 27.25
CA GLU A 669 19.69 3.82 27.03
C GLU A 669 19.06 2.50 27.50
N LEU A 670 19.83 1.40 27.54
CA LEU A 670 19.42 0.11 28.09
C LEU A 670 19.90 -0.14 29.54
N ALA A 671 20.72 0.74 30.14
CA ALA A 671 21.43 0.44 31.39
C ALA A 671 20.52 0.17 32.61
N ALA A 672 19.28 0.69 32.59
CA ALA A 672 18.27 0.37 33.60
C ALA A 672 17.58 -0.99 33.32
N ALA A 673 17.35 -1.33 32.05
CA ALA A 673 16.70 -2.58 31.66
C ALA A 673 17.61 -3.79 31.85
N LEU A 674 18.90 -3.70 31.49
CA LEU A 674 19.87 -4.80 31.61
C LEU A 674 20.22 -5.20 33.07
N LYS A 675 19.69 -4.48 34.06
CA LYS A 675 19.84 -4.78 35.50
C LYS A 675 18.65 -5.56 36.08
N ARG A 676 17.62 -5.84 35.27
CA ARG A 676 16.40 -6.51 35.71
C ARG A 676 16.46 -8.00 35.39
N ASP A 677 15.95 -8.83 36.30
CA ASP A 677 15.95 -10.29 36.15
C ASP A 677 15.00 -10.80 35.03
N ASP A 678 14.01 -9.99 34.65
CA ASP A 678 13.07 -10.26 33.55
C ASP A 678 13.65 -9.94 32.15
N VAL A 679 14.82 -9.29 32.06
CA VAL A 679 15.46 -8.90 30.79
C VAL A 679 16.80 -9.61 30.60
N ARG A 680 16.84 -10.59 29.70
CA ARG A 680 18.04 -11.31 29.26
C ARG A 680 18.59 -10.69 27.97
N TYR A 681 19.90 -10.77 27.76
CA TYR A 681 20.54 -10.20 26.58
C TYR A 681 21.73 -11.04 26.09
N GLU A 682 21.89 -11.13 24.77
CA GLU A 682 23.05 -11.72 24.11
C GLU A 682 23.53 -10.79 22.99
N PHE A 683 24.75 -10.27 23.11
CA PHE A 683 25.32 -9.30 22.19
C PHE A 683 26.41 -9.90 21.32
N TYR A 684 26.32 -9.66 20.01
CA TYR A 684 27.18 -10.26 19.00
C TYR A 684 27.88 -9.20 18.13
N CYS A 685 29.21 -9.26 18.05
CA CYS A 685 30.03 -8.37 17.24
C CYS A 685 30.61 -9.11 16.03
N THR A 686 30.47 -8.54 14.82
CA THR A 686 30.82 -9.27 13.57
C THR A 686 32.02 -8.74 12.79
N ASP A 687 32.60 -7.57 13.12
CA ASP A 687 33.77 -7.08 12.37
C ASP A 687 35.04 -7.89 12.66
N SER A 688 35.24 -8.33 13.91
CA SER A 688 36.42 -9.11 14.32
C SER A 688 36.50 -10.50 13.65
N ALA A 689 35.36 -11.08 13.26
CA ALA A 689 35.29 -12.35 12.55
C ALA A 689 35.90 -12.33 11.13
N LYS A 690 36.33 -11.16 10.63
CA LYS A 690 37.11 -11.04 9.38
C LYS A 690 38.63 -11.16 9.58
N VAL A 691 39.13 -11.17 10.83
CA VAL A 691 40.57 -11.05 11.10
C VAL A 691 41.29 -12.41 11.07
N GLU A 692 40.58 -13.53 11.24
CA GLU A 692 41.20 -14.88 11.30
C GLU A 692 41.29 -15.63 9.95
N VAL A 693 40.80 -15.06 8.84
CA VAL A 693 40.92 -15.67 7.50
C VAL A 693 41.40 -14.63 6.48
N GLY A 694 42.72 -14.49 6.31
CA GLY A 694 43.27 -13.67 5.22
C GLY A 694 44.65 -13.02 5.40
N SER A 695 45.61 -13.65 6.07
CA SER A 695 47.01 -13.17 6.06
C SER A 695 47.83 -13.80 4.92
N LEU A 696 47.57 -13.42 3.67
CA LEU A 696 48.45 -13.58 2.50
C LEU A 696 47.96 -12.61 1.38
N PRO A 697 48.85 -11.89 0.66
CA PRO A 697 48.43 -10.84 -0.26
C PRO A 697 48.00 -11.38 -1.63
N SER A 698 46.88 -10.86 -2.14
CA SER A 698 46.41 -11.13 -3.50
C SER A 698 47.25 -10.38 -4.55
N PRO A 699 47.73 -11.03 -5.62
CA PRO A 699 48.18 -10.33 -6.82
C PRO A 699 46.97 -9.92 -7.69
N SER A 700 47.19 -8.91 -8.53
CA SER A 700 46.18 -8.21 -9.32
C SER A 700 46.05 -8.72 -10.76
N ILE A 701 44.80 -8.76 -11.26
CA ILE A 701 44.34 -8.37 -12.61
C ILE A 701 45.07 -8.98 -13.83
N ASP A 702 44.42 -9.87 -14.60
CA ASP A 702 43.93 -9.59 -15.98
C ASP A 702 43.31 -10.81 -16.76
N GLU A 703 42.36 -10.47 -17.65
CA GLU A 703 41.90 -11.14 -18.90
C GLU A 703 41.33 -12.61 -18.98
N ILE A 704 40.87 -12.99 -20.19
CA ILE A 704 39.67 -13.80 -20.56
C ILE A 704 40.00 -14.59 -21.86
N PRO A 705 39.63 -15.89 -22.11
CA PRO A 705 38.23 -16.39 -22.20
C PRO A 705 37.90 -17.89 -21.87
N ILE A 706 36.58 -18.18 -21.83
CA ILE A 706 35.79 -19.35 -22.35
C ILE A 706 36.47 -20.73 -22.56
N GLY A 707 35.86 -21.80 -22.03
CA GLY A 707 36.13 -23.19 -22.49
C GLY A 707 35.43 -24.33 -21.73
N ASP A 708 34.19 -24.65 -22.13
CA ASP A 708 33.48 -25.95 -22.03
C ASP A 708 33.31 -26.73 -20.71
N ALA A 709 32.32 -27.63 -20.75
CA ALA A 709 31.82 -28.41 -19.62
C ALA A 709 32.08 -29.91 -19.79
N GLU A 710 32.26 -30.64 -18.68
CA GLU A 710 31.77 -32.02 -18.64
C GLU A 710 31.39 -32.52 -17.23
N LYS A 711 30.76 -33.70 -17.19
CA LYS A 711 30.00 -34.27 -16.07
C LYS A 711 30.88 -35.13 -15.16
N GLY A 712 30.47 -35.28 -13.90
CA GLY A 712 30.96 -36.37 -13.03
C GLY A 712 30.22 -36.38 -11.69
N ALA A 713 29.51 -37.46 -11.39
CA ALA A 713 28.81 -37.67 -10.12
C ALA A 713 29.57 -38.67 -9.23
N THR A 714 29.12 -38.82 -7.98
CA THR A 714 29.50 -39.88 -7.01
C THR A 714 30.99 -39.84 -6.55
N GLU A 715 31.37 -40.30 -5.34
CA GLU A 715 30.66 -41.14 -4.37
C GLU A 715 31.08 -40.88 -2.91
N SER A 716 30.49 -41.62 -1.98
CA SER A 716 30.73 -41.60 -0.52
C SER A 716 32.12 -42.14 -0.12
N GLY A 717 32.68 -41.60 0.98
CA GLY A 717 33.93 -42.09 1.58
C GLY A 717 33.88 -42.07 3.12
N VAL A 718 33.50 -43.20 3.72
CA VAL A 718 33.37 -43.39 5.18
C VAL A 718 34.70 -43.75 5.84
N LEU A 719 35.03 -43.10 6.97
CA LEU A 719 35.87 -43.60 8.09
C LEU A 719 35.41 -42.82 9.36
N LYS A 720 34.75 -43.43 10.35
CA LYS A 720 35.33 -44.08 11.55
C LYS A 720 36.51 -43.28 12.17
N GLY A 721 36.52 -42.89 13.45
CA GLY A 721 35.58 -43.10 14.56
C GLY A 721 36.33 -43.19 15.91
N LYS A 722 35.64 -42.95 17.03
CA LYS A 722 36.15 -42.87 18.43
C LYS A 722 36.97 -41.58 18.75
N GLU A 723 36.98 -41.08 19.98
CA GLU A 723 36.50 -41.63 21.26
C GLU A 723 35.90 -40.54 22.18
N GLU A 724 34.97 -40.93 23.08
CA GLU A 724 34.42 -40.06 24.12
C GLU A 724 35.40 -39.93 25.30
N THR A 725 35.44 -38.75 25.94
CA THR A 725 35.88 -38.60 27.34
C THR A 725 35.05 -37.51 28.04
N ASP A 726 34.12 -37.94 28.89
CA ASP A 726 33.44 -37.09 29.86
C ASP A 726 34.38 -36.70 31.01
N ILE A 727 34.43 -35.41 31.37
CA ILE A 727 34.84 -34.95 32.72
C ILE A 727 33.94 -33.78 33.18
N SER A 728 33.04 -34.13 34.10
CA SER A 728 32.38 -33.38 35.19
C SER A 728 32.47 -31.83 35.32
N GLU A 729 31.28 -31.25 35.50
CA GLU A 729 30.84 -30.35 36.59
C GLU A 729 31.78 -29.34 37.27
N SER A 730 31.31 -28.08 37.24
CA SER A 730 31.37 -27.02 38.27
C SER A 730 32.70 -26.65 38.96
N ALA A 731 33.08 -25.38 38.79
CA ALA A 731 33.74 -24.60 39.84
C ALA A 731 33.02 -23.25 39.99
N ASP A 732 32.71 -22.90 41.24
CA ASP A 732 31.88 -21.75 41.64
C ASP A 732 32.75 -20.58 42.14
N GLY A 733 32.21 -19.36 42.13
CA GLY A 733 32.68 -18.22 42.93
C GLY A 733 34.00 -17.51 42.58
N ALA A 734 33.90 -16.30 41.99
CA ALA A 734 34.51 -15.03 42.44
C ALA A 734 34.92 -14.05 41.31
N ASP A 735 34.67 -12.76 41.56
CA ASP A 735 35.32 -11.57 40.98
C ASP A 735 35.23 -11.27 39.46
N LYS A 736 34.20 -10.51 39.05
CA LYS A 736 34.30 -9.04 38.97
C LYS A 736 33.01 -8.34 38.51
N ALA A 737 32.78 -7.14 39.03
CA ALA A 737 31.67 -6.27 38.67
C ALA A 737 31.76 -5.75 37.21
N GLY A 738 30.62 -5.69 36.53
CA GLY A 738 30.33 -4.69 35.48
C GLY A 738 30.90 -4.91 34.07
N SER A 739 31.52 -6.04 33.75
CA SER A 739 31.98 -6.31 32.38
C SER A 739 30.83 -6.76 31.48
N LEU A 740 30.42 -5.91 30.53
CA LEU A 740 29.46 -6.28 29.49
C LEU A 740 30.10 -7.29 28.51
N SER A 741 29.62 -8.53 28.55
CA SER A 741 30.01 -9.61 27.62
C SER A 741 29.48 -9.36 26.22
N ILE A 742 30.35 -9.55 25.21
CA ILE A 742 30.02 -9.44 23.79
C ILE A 742 30.73 -10.58 23.06
N THR A 743 29.97 -11.40 22.34
CA THR A 743 30.47 -12.57 21.62
C THR A 743 30.93 -12.20 20.21
N MET A 744 32.14 -12.60 19.82
CA MET A 744 32.78 -12.21 18.55
C MET A 744 32.42 -13.15 17.39
N CYS A 745 31.13 -13.42 17.16
CA CYS A 745 30.67 -14.27 16.05
C CYS A 745 29.31 -13.83 15.50
N ARG A 746 28.77 -14.57 14.52
CA ARG A 746 27.36 -14.45 14.11
C ARG A 746 26.53 -15.48 14.89
N PRO A 747 25.37 -15.11 15.46
CA PRO A 747 24.49 -16.06 16.14
C PRO A 747 23.83 -17.02 15.14
N ASP A 748 23.62 -18.28 15.56
CA ASP A 748 22.67 -19.16 14.89
C ASP A 748 21.24 -18.83 15.35
N ILE A 749 20.63 -17.93 14.59
CA ILE A 749 19.24 -17.48 14.79
C ILE A 749 18.24 -18.65 14.74
N SER A 750 18.52 -19.71 13.98
CA SER A 750 17.64 -20.88 13.92
C SER A 750 17.66 -21.63 15.25
N ALA A 751 18.86 -21.97 15.74
CA ALA A 751 19.03 -22.67 17.00
C ALA A 751 18.47 -21.88 18.19
N ILE A 752 18.64 -20.54 18.21
CA ILE A 752 18.09 -19.67 19.25
C ILE A 752 16.56 -19.69 19.25
N ILE A 753 15.91 -19.55 18.09
CA ILE A 753 14.45 -19.59 17.98
C ILE A 753 13.90 -20.98 18.35
N GLU A 754 14.55 -22.05 17.90
CA GLU A 754 14.16 -23.43 18.21
C GLU A 754 14.28 -23.72 19.73
N LYS A 755 15.38 -23.30 20.37
CA LYS A 755 15.59 -23.42 21.83
C LYS A 755 14.54 -22.63 22.63
N ALA A 756 14.30 -21.37 22.26
CA ALA A 756 13.30 -20.53 22.92
C ALA A 756 11.89 -21.14 22.82
N ALA A 757 11.56 -21.72 21.66
CA ALA A 757 10.25 -22.33 21.42
C ALA A 757 10.04 -23.66 22.17
N VAL A 758 11.08 -24.50 22.29
CA VAL A 758 11.07 -25.69 23.16
C VAL A 758 10.76 -25.26 24.60
N SER A 759 11.51 -24.31 25.15
CA SER A 759 11.32 -23.82 26.54
C SER A 759 9.93 -23.19 26.76
N ALA A 760 9.42 -22.43 25.80
CA ALA A 760 8.06 -21.90 25.85
C ALA A 760 7.00 -23.01 25.79
N THR A 761 7.22 -24.07 25.01
CA THR A 761 6.31 -25.22 24.91
C THR A 761 6.30 -26.05 26.19
N GLU A 762 7.46 -26.31 26.79
CA GLU A 762 7.61 -27.03 28.06
C GLU A 762 6.95 -26.30 29.23
N SER A 763 7.11 -24.97 29.29
CA SER A 763 6.46 -24.11 30.30
C SER A 763 4.99 -23.80 30.00
N GLY A 764 4.44 -24.23 28.86
CA GLY A 764 3.07 -23.92 28.42
C GLY A 764 2.82 -22.44 28.13
N SER A 765 3.88 -21.67 27.89
CA SER A 765 3.93 -20.22 27.67
C SER A 765 3.68 -19.84 26.21
N ARG A 766 3.18 -18.62 25.96
CA ARG A 766 3.12 -18.03 24.61
C ARG A 766 4.39 -17.23 24.32
N LEU A 767 5.07 -17.55 23.21
CA LEU A 767 6.29 -16.90 22.76
C LEU A 767 6.03 -15.95 21.58
N ALA A 768 6.45 -14.70 21.68
CA ALA A 768 6.60 -13.80 20.53
C ALA A 768 8.06 -13.80 20.05
N VAL A 769 8.28 -14.02 18.76
CA VAL A 769 9.57 -13.84 18.07
C VAL A 769 9.44 -12.61 17.18
N PHE A 770 10.25 -11.59 17.44
CA PHE A 770 10.21 -10.33 16.69
C PHE A 770 11.59 -10.01 16.11
N SER A 771 11.71 -9.96 14.77
CA SER A 771 12.95 -9.59 14.10
C SER A 771 12.91 -8.22 13.42
N CYS A 772 14.04 -7.51 13.46
CA CYS A 772 14.29 -6.32 12.65
C CYS A 772 15.78 -6.23 12.29
N GLY A 773 16.10 -6.20 11.00
CA GLY A 773 17.49 -6.13 10.53
C GLY A 773 17.66 -6.38 9.03
N PRO A 774 18.85 -6.81 8.59
CA PRO A 774 19.11 -7.13 7.19
C PRO A 774 18.16 -8.23 6.66
N GLY A 775 17.70 -8.10 5.42
CA GLY A 775 16.65 -8.99 4.87
C GLY A 775 16.93 -10.49 5.00
N GLY A 776 18.19 -10.93 4.85
CA GLY A 776 18.56 -12.34 5.06
C GLY A 776 18.44 -12.80 6.52
N MET A 777 18.68 -11.91 7.49
CA MET A 777 18.50 -12.20 8.91
C MET A 777 17.02 -12.41 9.24
N SER A 778 16.16 -11.50 8.77
CA SER A 778 14.72 -11.59 8.99
C SER A 778 14.08 -12.77 8.24
N ASP A 779 14.52 -13.04 7.01
CA ASP A 779 14.06 -14.21 6.24
C ASP A 779 14.45 -15.54 6.92
N HIS A 780 15.65 -15.63 7.51
CA HIS A 780 16.04 -16.79 8.33
C HIS A 780 15.20 -16.90 9.61
N ALA A 781 14.95 -15.79 10.32
CA ALA A 781 14.11 -15.78 11.52
C ALA A 781 12.66 -16.20 11.22
N ARG A 782 12.09 -15.73 10.10
CA ARG A 782 10.78 -16.14 9.58
C ARG A 782 10.73 -17.65 9.33
N GLU A 783 11.71 -18.21 8.61
CA GLU A 783 11.72 -19.63 8.26
C GLU A 783 11.93 -20.53 9.50
N ALA A 784 12.85 -20.17 10.40
CA ALA A 784 13.01 -20.86 11.68
C ALA A 784 11.72 -20.87 12.50
N THR A 785 11.07 -19.70 12.65
CA THR A 785 9.80 -19.59 13.37
C THR A 785 8.68 -20.39 12.68
N TYR A 786 8.64 -20.42 11.34
CA TYR A 786 7.69 -21.24 10.59
C TYR A 786 7.92 -22.75 10.78
N ARG A 787 9.18 -23.24 10.79
CA ARG A 787 9.51 -24.64 11.09
C ARG A 787 9.06 -25.03 12.51
N VAL A 788 9.35 -24.18 13.49
CA VAL A 788 8.88 -24.32 14.88
C VAL A 788 7.35 -24.38 14.95
N ILE A 789 6.64 -23.42 14.36
CA ILE A 789 5.16 -23.39 14.34
C ILE A 789 4.58 -24.62 13.63
N ARG A 790 5.31 -25.29 12.72
CA ARG A 790 4.90 -26.57 12.14
C ARG A 790 4.97 -27.72 13.13
N GLN A 791 6.05 -27.81 13.89
CA GLN A 791 6.35 -28.90 14.83
C GLN A 791 5.62 -28.77 16.17
N GLN A 792 5.60 -27.56 16.74
CA GLN A 792 5.05 -27.25 18.05
C GLN A 792 3.68 -26.55 17.93
N ASN A 793 2.81 -26.74 18.92
CA ASN A 793 1.38 -26.50 18.77
C ASN A 793 0.97 -25.04 19.07
N ASN A 794 1.04 -24.16 18.07
CA ASN A 794 0.44 -22.81 18.02
C ASN A 794 0.83 -21.80 19.13
N SER A 795 1.80 -22.11 20.00
CA SER A 795 2.26 -21.23 21.09
C SER A 795 3.18 -20.08 20.65
N VAL A 796 3.75 -20.18 19.43
CA VAL A 796 4.78 -19.27 18.93
C VAL A 796 4.22 -18.32 17.86
N GLU A 797 4.60 -17.06 17.94
CA GLU A 797 4.08 -15.97 17.12
C GLU A 797 5.20 -15.13 16.50
N TYR A 798 5.22 -15.00 15.17
CA TYR A 798 6.24 -14.21 14.46
C TYR A 798 5.77 -12.78 14.16
N PHE A 799 6.64 -11.82 14.41
CA PHE A 799 6.52 -10.40 14.06
C PHE A 799 7.79 -9.96 13.30
N GLU A 800 7.65 -9.05 12.34
CA GLU A 800 8.79 -8.45 11.64
C GLU A 800 8.53 -6.98 11.36
N GLU A 801 9.55 -6.16 11.59
CA GLU A 801 9.60 -4.77 11.14
C GLU A 801 10.75 -4.65 10.13
N SER A 802 10.42 -4.25 8.90
CA SER A 802 11.38 -4.20 7.80
C SER A 802 11.36 -2.84 7.09
N PHE A 803 12.53 -2.19 7.05
CA PHE A 803 12.74 -0.92 6.37
C PHE A 803 13.27 -1.17 4.96
N GLY A 804 12.36 -1.57 4.07
CA GLY A 804 12.66 -1.86 2.67
C GLY A 804 12.66 -0.60 1.79
N TRP A 805 13.80 0.09 1.71
CA TRP A 805 14.04 1.20 0.78
C TRP A 805 14.18 0.70 -0.69
#